data_AF-A0A8T2HW93-F1
#
_entry.id   AF-A0A8T2HW93-F1
#
_cell.length_a   1.000
_cell.length_b   1.000
_cell.length_c   1.000
_cell.angle_alpha   90.00
_cell.angle_beta   90.00
_cell.angle_gamma   90.00
#
_symmetry.space_group_name_H-M   'P 1'
#
loop_
_entity.id
_entity.type
_entity.pdbx_description
1 polymer ?
#
loop_
_entity_poly.entity_id
_entity_poly.type
_entity_poly.pdbx_seq_one_letter_code
_entity_poly.pdbx_strand_id
1 'polypeptide(L)'
;MASTVTMPSPTIEAPKKQISPPLTVYTSNGNIVSSSGAVILQNLPNEGNMTSRCSDDGTALILGISSSTPTSSLDVALGTLTARRYLALGRTSLWWMSPYWGCPGNTDDAVPAETQFLLLQLEDGSCALLLPLLDSGKFRATLRNSTQHTNSKSTAALGMRVESGAATITATDFSSALYIAAGIDPYELIARGVAAAASLSGTAKPRTSKSVPPIADKFLWCTWDAYYSTISAEGVKLGLAALVAGGTPPKGVIIDDGWQVTDVDPMYRREKEQYPLLSRTAAATAAADRGGGLINSAGMEVDEAAAELLAGPGDQNPDMLKGEHEIITEATSGTTGSTGTHLVGKLRRGVGHLIASFEAALLHVGKYLLDSAHSDSLIIRAFTALATGPLKANLLRFYAHATDHTRRLSSIKANAKFATPGTGATGISLAAPGGDLSTVVSSIKSDYGVEYVYAWHAMGGFWGGLGVQDPEMAKYKSQLLLPVPTPSILEVDPAVAWVQPVVAGVSLPLDPTLLHQEMHEYLASCGVDGVKVDVQGTIGLVGSSPADGSPGGPALAAAYHRSLEASVARHFPGNHLINCMCHSTEDLYNFKDSNLARVSDDFYPRRPASHTSHIANCSFNSLFMGEIVIPDYDMFHSKHPSAFLHATARAVSGSPVYVSDKPGHHDFDLLKRLVFSDGSVLRALLPGRPTADCLFENVSHDNTTALKIWNMNSVNGVVGVFNVQGSSFSRRYRSFRTHDSSPPTLTAVVKPEDVPPLMETKNKNKISESTDGDGISSPSSFASSTGLCVLYSDRSGAMSVVDMDSSTGIEVQVAPNGGCDVITICPIVSPDGGSDLDGSDVLFAPVGLVNMLNAGGAVMSCDDSSSCSSSSSLSISMKIRGVGQFLAFASHRPVSVEFDGKNVEFEYEEAGSALRFIINENENGPSSAERLCSVQF
;
A
#
# COMPACT_ATOMS: atom_id res chain seq x y z
N MET A 1 -19.87 -35.96 5.95
CA MET A 1 -20.73 -34.99 5.25
C MET A 1 -21.17 -33.96 6.27
N ALA A 2 -20.40 -32.88 6.40
CA ALA A 2 -20.78 -31.70 7.17
C ALA A 2 -20.67 -30.54 6.17
N SER A 3 -21.83 -30.10 5.68
CA SER A 3 -21.97 -28.99 4.76
C SER A 3 -21.69 -27.69 5.51
N THR A 4 -20.49 -27.15 5.33
CA THR A 4 -20.15 -25.77 5.67
C THR A 4 -21.02 -24.84 4.83
N VAL A 5 -21.94 -24.14 5.50
CA VAL A 5 -22.71 -23.06 4.88
C VAL A 5 -21.78 -21.86 4.76
N THR A 6 -21.17 -21.68 3.59
CA THR A 6 -20.52 -20.44 3.20
C THR A 6 -21.60 -19.40 2.96
N MET A 7 -21.71 -18.43 3.88
CA MET A 7 -22.50 -17.23 3.65
C MET A 7 -21.83 -16.44 2.50
N PRO A 8 -22.56 -16.00 1.48
CA PRO A 8 -21.98 -15.18 0.42
C PRO A 8 -21.53 -13.83 0.99
N SER A 9 -20.26 -13.47 0.78
CA SER A 9 -19.82 -12.08 0.95
C SER A 9 -20.67 -11.19 0.04
N PRO A 10 -21.13 -10.01 0.51
CA PRO A 10 -21.87 -9.09 -0.34
C PRO A 10 -20.95 -8.61 -1.47
N THR A 11 -21.11 -9.16 -2.67
CA THR A 11 -20.60 -8.55 -3.90
C THR A 11 -21.40 -7.29 -4.14
N ILE A 12 -20.84 -6.16 -3.72
CA ILE A 12 -21.43 -4.85 -3.95
C ILE A 12 -21.20 -4.47 -5.41
N GLU A 13 -22.23 -4.59 -6.25
CA GLU A 13 -22.25 -3.88 -7.52
C GLU A 13 -22.25 -2.37 -7.23
N ALA A 14 -21.34 -1.64 -7.90
CA ALA A 14 -21.35 -0.19 -7.85
C ALA A 14 -22.72 0.31 -8.34
N PRO A 15 -23.42 1.20 -7.60
CA PRO A 15 -24.72 1.70 -8.01
C PRO A 15 -24.63 2.31 -9.41
N LYS A 16 -25.59 1.96 -10.29
CA LYS A 16 -25.71 2.59 -11.62
C LYS A 16 -25.79 4.11 -11.45
N LYS A 17 -24.76 4.77 -11.97
CA LYS A 17 -24.38 6.16 -11.75
C LYS A 17 -25.18 7.09 -12.69
N GLN A 18 -25.70 8.21 -12.19
CA GLN A 18 -26.20 9.27 -13.05
C GLN A 18 -25.02 10.18 -13.40
N ILE A 19 -24.21 9.71 -14.35
CA ILE A 19 -22.91 10.29 -14.67
C ILE A 19 -23.10 11.56 -15.50
N SER A 20 -22.37 12.64 -15.17
CA SER A 20 -22.10 13.67 -16.18
C SER A 20 -21.48 12.98 -17.40
N PRO A 21 -21.98 13.22 -18.63
CA PRO A 21 -21.48 12.50 -19.79
C PRO A 21 -19.97 12.74 -19.95
N PRO A 22 -19.21 11.71 -20.34
CA PRO A 22 -17.78 11.86 -20.57
C PRO A 22 -17.52 12.92 -21.64
N LEU A 23 -16.45 13.69 -21.49
CA LEU A 23 -16.02 14.65 -22.50
C LEU A 23 -15.20 13.91 -23.55
N THR A 24 -15.54 14.08 -24.83
CA THR A 24 -14.79 13.44 -25.91
C THR A 24 -13.47 14.16 -26.12
N VAL A 25 -12.37 13.43 -26.29
CA VAL A 25 -11.04 13.98 -26.60
C VAL A 25 -10.69 13.76 -28.06
N TYR A 26 -10.22 14.80 -28.75
CA TYR A 26 -9.85 14.73 -30.17
C TYR A 26 -8.69 15.66 -30.51
N THR A 27 -8.05 15.40 -31.66
CA THR A 27 -6.99 16.26 -32.20
C THR A 27 -7.59 17.39 -33.04
N SER A 28 -7.13 18.63 -32.84
CA SER A 28 -7.54 19.79 -33.65
C SER A 28 -6.41 20.81 -33.76
N ASN A 29 -6.07 21.22 -34.99
CA ASN A 29 -5.05 22.24 -35.28
C ASN A 29 -3.70 22.02 -34.57
N GLY A 30 -3.21 20.78 -34.52
CA GLY A 30 -1.96 20.45 -33.84
C GLY A 30 -2.04 20.43 -32.30
N ASN A 31 -3.25 20.35 -31.74
CA ASN A 31 -3.50 20.27 -30.30
C ASN A 31 -4.40 19.06 -29.97
N ILE A 32 -4.39 18.63 -28.72
CA ILE A 32 -5.38 17.69 -28.14
C ILE A 32 -6.35 18.50 -27.29
N VAL A 33 -7.64 18.38 -27.57
CA VAL A 33 -8.70 19.22 -27.01
C VAL A 33 -9.86 18.34 -26.55
N SER A 34 -10.52 18.71 -25.46
CA SER A 34 -11.79 18.11 -25.02
C SER A 34 -12.99 18.74 -25.73
N SER A 35 -14.16 18.09 -25.70
CA SER A 35 -15.42 18.65 -26.21
C SER A 35 -15.90 19.89 -25.47
N SER A 36 -15.37 20.19 -24.28
CA SER A 36 -15.63 21.48 -23.61
C SER A 36 -14.84 22.65 -24.22
N GLY A 37 -13.90 22.36 -25.13
CA GLY A 37 -13.01 23.34 -25.75
C GLY A 37 -11.71 23.55 -24.97
N ALA A 38 -11.52 22.88 -23.83
CA ALA A 38 -10.28 22.96 -23.07
C ALA A 38 -9.15 22.21 -23.79
N VAL A 39 -8.01 22.89 -23.92
CA VAL A 39 -6.80 22.32 -24.53
C VAL A 39 -6.04 21.54 -23.47
N ILE A 40 -5.67 20.30 -23.80
CA ILE A 40 -4.93 19.37 -22.92
C ILE A 40 -3.44 19.41 -23.26
N LEU A 41 -3.12 19.30 -24.56
CA LEU A 41 -1.75 19.36 -25.09
C LEU A 41 -1.70 20.29 -26.30
N GLN A 42 -0.74 21.21 -26.31
CA GLN A 42 -0.47 22.13 -27.41
C GLN A 42 0.78 21.75 -28.19
N ASN A 43 0.89 22.24 -29.42
CA ASN A 43 2.11 22.12 -30.23
C ASN A 43 2.55 20.65 -30.39
N LEU A 44 1.60 19.77 -30.71
CA LEU A 44 1.94 18.40 -31.09
C LEU A 44 2.99 18.45 -32.22
N PRO A 45 4.04 17.61 -32.18
CA PRO A 45 5.05 17.59 -33.23
C PRO A 45 4.42 17.40 -34.61
N ASN A 46 4.77 18.28 -35.55
CA ASN A 46 4.33 18.19 -36.95
C ASN A 46 5.20 17.16 -37.72
N GLU A 47 5.22 15.90 -37.32
CA GLU A 47 5.97 14.86 -38.04
C GLU A 47 5.23 13.52 -37.99
N GLY A 48 5.32 12.72 -39.06
CA GLY A 48 4.60 11.45 -39.26
C GLY A 48 4.93 10.31 -38.28
N ASN A 49 5.48 10.63 -37.11
CA ASN A 49 5.90 9.74 -36.04
C ASN A 49 4.86 9.60 -34.92
N MET A 50 3.73 10.32 -35.00
CA MET A 50 2.62 10.20 -34.05
C MET A 50 1.32 9.86 -34.79
N THR A 51 0.60 8.89 -34.27
CA THR A 51 -0.74 8.49 -34.74
C THR A 51 -1.72 8.63 -33.59
N SER A 52 -3.00 8.80 -33.92
CA SER A 52 -4.05 8.81 -32.91
C SER A 52 -5.29 8.10 -33.44
N ARG A 53 -6.02 7.44 -32.54
CA ARG A 53 -7.33 6.86 -32.82
C ARG A 53 -8.25 7.07 -31.63
N CYS A 54 -9.55 7.10 -31.86
CA CYS A 54 -10.51 7.10 -30.77
C CYS A 54 -10.55 5.72 -30.09
N SER A 55 -10.89 5.72 -28.80
CA SER A 55 -11.33 4.51 -28.09
C SER A 55 -12.63 3.97 -28.68
N ASP A 56 -12.94 2.70 -28.37
CA ASP A 56 -14.09 2.00 -28.92
C ASP A 56 -15.43 2.66 -28.55
N ASP A 57 -15.49 3.34 -27.40
CA ASP A 57 -16.65 4.13 -26.94
C ASP A 57 -16.66 5.57 -27.48
N GLY A 58 -15.64 5.98 -28.22
CA GLY A 58 -15.51 7.32 -28.81
C GLY A 58 -15.19 8.45 -27.83
N THR A 59 -14.90 8.15 -26.56
CA THR A 59 -14.73 9.20 -25.52
C THR A 59 -13.28 9.61 -25.29
N ALA A 60 -12.33 8.73 -25.58
CA ALA A 60 -10.92 8.93 -25.32
C ALA A 60 -10.07 8.83 -26.60
N LEU A 61 -8.84 9.35 -26.51
CA LEU A 61 -7.85 9.31 -27.56
C LEU A 61 -6.72 8.36 -27.18
N ILE A 62 -6.37 7.45 -28.07
CA ILE A 62 -5.23 6.54 -27.93
C ILE A 62 -4.15 7.03 -28.89
N LEU A 63 -3.00 7.41 -28.35
CA LEU A 63 -1.85 7.82 -29.13
C LEU A 63 -0.90 6.64 -29.38
N GLY A 64 -0.49 6.50 -30.63
CA GLY A 64 0.62 5.66 -31.05
C GLY A 64 1.81 6.51 -31.47
N ILE A 65 3.01 5.95 -31.35
CA ILE A 65 4.25 6.57 -31.81
C ILE A 65 5.00 5.62 -32.75
N SER A 66 5.83 6.16 -33.62
CA SER A 66 6.68 5.37 -34.52
C SER A 66 8.09 5.95 -34.61
N SER A 67 9.01 5.10 -35.04
CA SER A 67 10.41 5.38 -35.28
C SER A 67 10.77 4.98 -36.71
N SER A 68 11.65 5.75 -37.35
CA SER A 68 12.16 5.44 -38.68
C SER A 68 13.06 4.20 -38.71
N THR A 69 13.60 3.78 -37.55
CA THR A 69 14.41 2.58 -37.39
C THR A 69 13.90 1.71 -36.24
N PRO A 70 14.06 0.38 -36.32
CA PRO A 70 13.73 -0.50 -35.21
C PRO A 70 14.54 -0.12 -33.96
N THR A 71 13.86 0.10 -32.85
CA THR A 71 14.50 0.47 -31.59
C THR A 71 13.89 -0.26 -30.40
N SER A 72 14.70 -0.51 -29.37
CA SER A 72 14.26 -1.06 -28.08
C SER A 72 13.82 0.02 -27.09
N SER A 73 14.12 1.29 -27.39
CA SER A 73 13.77 2.45 -26.59
C SER A 73 13.60 3.68 -27.48
N LEU A 74 12.53 4.45 -27.28
CA LEU A 74 12.25 5.67 -28.04
C LEU A 74 11.76 6.77 -27.09
N ASP A 75 12.44 7.92 -27.12
CA ASP A 75 11.98 9.16 -26.48
C ASP A 75 11.32 10.06 -27.52
N VAL A 76 10.11 10.53 -27.23
CA VAL A 76 9.34 11.42 -28.10
C VAL A 76 8.80 12.59 -27.29
N ALA A 77 8.95 13.81 -27.80
CA ALA A 77 8.25 14.98 -27.29
C ALA A 77 6.77 14.91 -27.70
N LEU A 78 5.84 15.05 -26.77
CA LEU A 78 4.40 15.02 -27.05
C LEU A 78 3.82 16.39 -27.33
N GLY A 79 4.39 17.45 -26.76
CA GLY A 79 3.88 18.82 -26.87
C GLY A 79 3.95 19.55 -25.53
N THR A 80 3.30 20.71 -25.42
CA THR A 80 3.25 21.50 -24.19
C THR A 80 1.98 21.19 -23.41
N LEU A 81 2.13 20.82 -22.14
CA LEU A 81 1.00 20.53 -21.25
C LEU A 81 0.21 21.82 -20.94
N THR A 82 -1.12 21.76 -21.01
CA THR A 82 -2.00 22.88 -20.68
C THR A 82 -2.97 22.46 -19.56
N ALA A 83 -2.83 23.08 -18.39
CA ALA A 83 -3.68 22.87 -17.22
C ALA A 83 -3.39 23.96 -16.19
N ARG A 84 -4.29 24.18 -15.23
CA ARG A 84 -4.03 25.02 -14.06
C ARG A 84 -2.99 24.37 -13.16
N ARG A 85 -3.21 23.08 -12.86
CA ARG A 85 -2.41 22.24 -11.98
C ARG A 85 -2.52 20.78 -12.41
N TYR A 86 -1.59 19.96 -11.95
CA TYR A 86 -1.62 18.52 -12.18
C TYR A 86 -1.15 17.73 -10.96
N LEU A 87 -1.60 16.49 -10.91
CA LEU A 87 -1.13 15.43 -10.02
C LEU A 87 -0.51 14.32 -10.89
N ALA A 88 0.74 13.97 -10.61
CA ALA A 88 1.45 12.86 -11.23
C ALA A 88 1.74 11.77 -10.20
N LEU A 89 1.51 10.50 -10.54
CA LEU A 89 2.05 9.36 -9.81
C LEU A 89 3.22 8.81 -10.63
N GLY A 90 4.43 9.07 -10.14
CA GLY A 90 5.66 8.63 -10.78
C GLY A 90 6.49 7.77 -9.87
N ARG A 91 7.20 6.80 -10.45
CA ARG A 91 8.04 5.89 -9.68
C ARG A 91 9.13 6.65 -8.94
N THR A 92 9.47 6.16 -7.75
CA THR A 92 10.53 6.68 -6.88
C THR A 92 11.64 5.65 -6.66
N SER A 93 11.38 4.38 -7.00
CA SER A 93 12.33 3.28 -6.96
C SER A 93 11.96 2.18 -7.98
N LEU A 94 12.69 1.05 -7.91
CA LEU A 94 12.34 -0.17 -8.63
C LEU A 94 10.95 -0.75 -8.24
N TRP A 95 10.40 -0.35 -7.10
CA TRP A 95 9.23 -1.01 -6.52
C TRP A 95 8.07 -0.06 -6.23
N TRP A 96 8.37 1.22 -5.99
CA TRP A 96 7.44 2.17 -5.39
C TRP A 96 7.16 3.38 -6.29
N MET A 97 6.00 3.98 -6.09
CA MET A 97 5.58 5.24 -6.72
C MET A 97 5.07 6.19 -5.64
N SER A 98 5.17 7.50 -5.89
CA SER A 98 4.71 8.53 -4.96
C SER A 98 4.08 9.71 -5.74
N PRO A 99 3.12 10.43 -5.14
CA PRO A 99 2.51 11.60 -5.76
C PRO A 99 3.51 12.74 -5.94
N TYR A 100 3.22 13.58 -6.94
CA TYR A 100 3.91 14.82 -7.23
C TYR A 100 2.90 15.82 -7.81
N TRP A 101 2.98 17.06 -7.36
CA TRP A 101 2.09 18.14 -7.80
C TRP A 101 2.88 19.18 -8.54
N GLY A 102 2.26 19.78 -9.56
CA GLY A 102 2.90 20.83 -10.32
C GLY A 102 1.93 21.72 -11.07
N CYS A 103 2.44 22.85 -11.54
CA CYS A 103 1.73 23.80 -12.39
C CYS A 103 2.43 23.89 -13.75
N PRO A 104 1.74 23.61 -14.88
CA PRO A 104 2.33 23.78 -16.20
C PRO A 104 2.90 25.20 -16.40
N GLY A 105 4.10 25.28 -16.97
CA GLY A 105 4.79 26.56 -17.19
C GLY A 105 5.77 26.97 -16.09
N ASN A 106 5.72 26.35 -14.91
CA ASN A 106 6.79 26.45 -13.92
C ASN A 106 7.88 25.41 -14.23
N THR A 107 9.11 25.84 -14.48
CA THR A 107 10.22 24.94 -14.84
C THR A 107 10.68 24.06 -13.68
N ASP A 108 10.41 24.46 -12.44
CA ASP A 108 10.70 23.66 -11.25
C ASP A 108 9.65 22.56 -10.99
N ASP A 109 8.50 22.66 -11.68
CA ASP A 109 7.35 21.74 -11.59
C ASP A 109 7.23 20.88 -12.86
N ALA A 110 8.33 20.34 -13.34
CA ALA A 110 8.31 19.48 -14.52
C ALA A 110 7.77 18.08 -14.18
N VAL A 111 7.01 17.47 -15.10
CA VAL A 111 6.47 16.12 -14.90
C VAL A 111 7.62 15.14 -14.62
N PRO A 112 7.63 14.45 -13.46
CA PRO A 112 8.73 13.56 -13.10
C PRO A 112 8.92 12.42 -14.11
N ALA A 113 10.15 11.95 -14.26
CA ALA A 113 10.44 10.73 -15.01
C ALA A 113 9.70 9.52 -14.41
N GLU A 114 9.41 8.52 -15.25
CA GLU A 114 8.64 7.32 -14.87
C GLU A 114 7.26 7.65 -14.29
N THR A 115 6.61 8.71 -14.80
CA THR A 115 5.20 9.00 -14.48
C THR A 115 4.28 8.00 -15.19
N GLN A 116 3.45 7.30 -14.41
CA GLN A 116 2.56 6.22 -14.88
C GLN A 116 1.08 6.61 -14.81
N PHE A 117 0.77 7.74 -14.17
CA PHE A 117 -0.56 8.30 -14.04
C PHE A 117 -0.43 9.82 -13.97
N LEU A 118 -1.17 10.55 -14.78
CA LEU A 118 -1.18 12.01 -14.77
C LEU A 118 -2.62 12.53 -14.87
N LEU A 119 -3.06 13.23 -13.83
CA LEU A 119 -4.37 13.88 -13.74
C LEU A 119 -4.19 15.40 -13.81
N LEU A 120 -4.97 16.06 -14.66
CA LEU A 120 -4.91 17.50 -14.90
C LEU A 120 -6.19 18.17 -14.45
N GLN A 121 -6.08 19.34 -13.83
CA GLN A 121 -7.18 20.29 -13.67
C GLN A 121 -7.11 21.31 -14.81
N LEU A 122 -8.05 21.27 -15.74
CA LEU A 122 -8.08 22.14 -16.91
C LEU A 122 -8.60 23.54 -16.56
N GLU A 123 -8.40 24.49 -17.49
CA GLU A 123 -8.76 25.90 -17.27
C GLU A 123 -10.25 26.17 -17.14
N ASP A 124 -11.10 25.28 -17.66
CA ASP A 124 -12.55 25.36 -17.54
C ASP A 124 -13.09 24.66 -16.28
N GLY A 125 -12.20 24.08 -15.45
CA GLY A 125 -12.55 23.32 -14.25
C GLY A 125 -12.81 21.83 -14.49
N SER A 126 -12.85 21.38 -15.74
CA SER A 126 -12.88 19.94 -16.05
C SER A 126 -11.53 19.27 -15.80
N CYS A 127 -11.50 17.94 -15.82
CA CYS A 127 -10.30 17.15 -15.63
C CYS A 127 -9.90 16.41 -16.92
N ALA A 128 -8.59 16.19 -17.08
CA ALA A 128 -8.05 15.27 -18.08
C ALA A 128 -7.14 14.23 -17.43
N LEU A 129 -7.13 13.02 -17.97
CA LEU A 129 -6.37 11.88 -17.47
C LEU A 129 -5.50 11.33 -18.59
N LEU A 130 -4.20 11.18 -18.33
CA LEU A 130 -3.21 10.60 -19.23
C LEU A 130 -2.60 9.36 -18.57
N LEU A 131 -2.77 8.21 -19.23
CA LEU A 131 -2.30 6.89 -18.75
C LEU A 131 -1.40 6.22 -19.80
N PRO A 132 -0.09 6.12 -19.53
CA PRO A 132 0.80 5.29 -20.33
C PRO A 132 0.36 3.82 -20.35
N LEU A 133 0.58 3.19 -21.49
CA LEU A 133 0.11 1.83 -21.78
C LEU A 133 1.28 0.86 -21.99
N LEU A 134 0.96 -0.44 -21.99
CA LEU A 134 1.84 -1.47 -22.52
C LEU A 134 1.47 -1.73 -23.98
N ASP A 135 2.38 -1.46 -24.90
CA ASP A 135 2.17 -1.79 -26.30
C ASP A 135 2.59 -3.24 -26.57
N SER A 136 1.68 -3.99 -27.21
CA SER A 136 1.87 -5.37 -27.65
C SER A 136 2.40 -6.36 -26.59
N GLY A 137 2.26 -6.01 -25.30
CA GLY A 137 2.80 -6.75 -24.16
C GLY A 137 4.33 -6.81 -24.10
N LYS A 138 5.03 -6.02 -24.92
CA LYS A 138 6.51 -6.05 -25.04
C LYS A 138 7.17 -4.74 -24.70
N PHE A 139 6.46 -3.63 -24.82
CA PHE A 139 6.98 -2.30 -24.57
C PHE A 139 6.12 -1.59 -23.54
N ARG A 140 6.75 -0.89 -22.60
CA ARG A 140 6.06 -0.04 -21.62
C ARG A 140 6.29 1.42 -21.96
N ALA A 141 5.25 2.24 -21.82
CA ALA A 141 5.35 3.68 -21.93
C ALA A 141 5.42 4.34 -20.54
N THR A 142 6.12 5.48 -20.45
CA THR A 142 6.11 6.37 -19.26
C THR A 142 6.17 7.83 -19.67
N LEU A 143 5.53 8.70 -18.89
CA LEU A 143 5.61 10.16 -19.07
C LEU A 143 6.80 10.74 -18.30
N ARG A 144 7.24 11.91 -18.78
CA ARG A 144 8.39 12.65 -18.26
C ARG A 144 8.41 14.08 -18.79
N ASN A 145 9.32 14.90 -18.29
CA ASN A 145 9.69 16.14 -18.94
C ASN A 145 10.50 15.88 -20.22
N SER A 146 10.21 16.57 -21.32
CA SER A 146 10.97 16.45 -22.58
C SER A 146 12.27 17.24 -22.52
N THR A 147 13.37 16.62 -22.94
CA THR A 147 14.67 17.28 -23.17
C THR A 147 14.94 17.55 -24.65
N GLN A 148 14.14 16.97 -25.55
CA GLN A 148 14.18 17.23 -26.99
C GLN A 148 13.35 18.50 -27.27
N HIS A 149 13.99 19.53 -27.83
CA HIS A 149 13.48 20.89 -28.15
C HIS A 149 13.70 22.05 -27.15
N THR A 150 14.84 22.16 -26.47
CA THR A 150 15.17 23.39 -25.71
C THR A 150 16.45 24.09 -26.17
N ASN A 151 16.42 24.70 -27.36
CA ASN A 151 17.22 25.91 -27.62
C ASN A 151 16.56 27.17 -27.03
N SER A 152 15.38 27.02 -26.41
CA SER A 152 14.67 28.06 -25.66
C SER A 152 14.45 27.59 -24.22
N LYS A 153 14.79 28.45 -23.25
CA LYS A 153 14.69 28.21 -21.79
C LYS A 153 13.26 28.22 -21.22
N SER A 154 12.21 28.01 -22.03
CA SER A 154 10.84 28.20 -21.53
C SER A 154 9.83 27.38 -22.33
N THR A 155 9.40 26.26 -21.76
CA THR A 155 7.99 25.78 -21.65
C THR A 155 7.98 24.32 -21.20
N ALA A 156 7.02 23.94 -20.35
CA ALA A 156 6.86 22.59 -19.79
C ALA A 156 6.43 21.58 -20.88
N ALA A 157 7.40 21.15 -21.69
CA ALA A 157 7.17 20.16 -22.74
C ALA A 157 7.03 18.76 -22.11
N LEU A 158 5.88 18.12 -22.33
CA LEU A 158 5.65 16.74 -21.95
C LEU A 158 6.38 15.82 -22.94
N GLY A 159 7.14 14.89 -22.41
CA GLY A 159 7.78 13.80 -23.15
C GLY A 159 7.21 12.45 -22.75
N MET A 160 7.42 11.47 -23.62
CA MET A 160 7.12 10.08 -23.36
C MET A 160 8.29 9.21 -23.79
N ARG A 161 8.56 8.17 -23.01
CA ARG A 161 9.48 7.11 -23.39
C ARG A 161 8.74 5.80 -23.53
N VAL A 162 9.03 5.06 -24.59
CA VAL A 162 8.60 3.67 -24.77
C VAL A 162 9.83 2.78 -24.79
N GLU A 163 9.86 1.71 -23.99
CA GLU A 163 11.01 0.80 -23.89
C GLU A 163 10.60 -0.67 -23.66
N SER A 164 11.34 -1.62 -24.24
CA SER A 164 11.16 -3.06 -24.00
C SER A 164 11.98 -3.61 -22.83
N GLY A 165 12.96 -2.83 -22.40
CA GLY A 165 13.98 -3.26 -21.44
C GLY A 165 15.09 -4.12 -22.07
N ALA A 166 14.96 -4.62 -23.29
CA ALA A 166 15.98 -5.50 -23.90
C ALA A 166 16.41 -5.01 -25.27
N ALA A 167 17.73 -4.88 -25.50
CA ALA A 167 18.29 -4.38 -26.76
C ALA A 167 17.94 -5.23 -27.99
N THR A 168 17.62 -6.52 -27.79
CA THR A 168 17.22 -7.46 -28.83
C THR A 168 15.73 -7.37 -29.19
N ILE A 169 14.91 -6.72 -28.35
CA ILE A 169 13.48 -6.56 -28.56
C ILE A 169 13.23 -5.16 -29.09
N THR A 170 13.11 -5.04 -30.42
CA THR A 170 12.97 -3.77 -31.13
C THR A 170 11.69 -3.71 -31.95
N ALA A 171 11.10 -2.52 -32.09
CA ALA A 171 9.98 -2.25 -32.98
C ALA A 171 10.13 -0.87 -33.64
N THR A 172 9.41 -0.65 -34.74
CA THR A 172 9.28 0.65 -35.42
C THR A 172 7.98 1.36 -35.06
N ASP A 173 6.96 0.62 -34.63
CA ASP A 173 5.61 1.12 -34.42
C ASP A 173 5.09 0.67 -33.06
N PHE A 174 4.57 1.63 -32.31
CA PHE A 174 4.02 1.48 -30.96
C PHE A 174 2.61 2.06 -30.98
N SER A 175 1.67 1.25 -31.43
CA SER A 175 0.31 1.64 -31.79
C SER A 175 -0.55 2.16 -30.62
N SER A 176 -0.27 1.71 -29.40
CA SER A 176 -1.04 2.03 -28.19
C SER A 176 -0.07 2.35 -27.06
N ALA A 177 0.45 3.59 -27.05
CA ALA A 177 1.43 4.02 -26.07
C ALA A 177 0.83 4.90 -24.95
N LEU A 178 -0.21 5.69 -25.25
CA LEU A 178 -0.82 6.61 -24.29
C LEU A 178 -2.34 6.69 -24.47
N TYR A 179 -3.08 6.53 -23.39
CA TYR A 179 -4.52 6.78 -23.30
C TYR A 179 -4.78 8.18 -22.73
N ILE A 180 -5.68 8.94 -23.34
CA ILE A 180 -6.04 10.31 -22.93
C ILE A 180 -7.57 10.44 -22.89
N ALA A 181 -8.11 10.81 -21.73
CA ALA A 181 -9.54 11.05 -21.54
C ALA A 181 -9.81 12.36 -20.79
N ALA A 182 -11.04 12.85 -20.88
CA ALA A 182 -11.49 14.03 -20.12
C ALA A 182 -12.87 13.80 -19.50
N GLY A 183 -13.18 14.56 -18.45
CA GLY A 183 -14.41 14.44 -17.69
C GLY A 183 -14.57 15.54 -16.64
N ILE A 184 -15.77 15.68 -16.10
CA ILE A 184 -16.06 16.67 -15.04
C ILE A 184 -15.78 16.08 -13.66
N ASP A 185 -16.20 14.84 -13.43
CA ASP A 185 -15.95 14.10 -12.19
C ASP A 185 -14.60 13.37 -12.29
N PRO A 186 -13.59 13.72 -11.45
CA PRO A 186 -12.29 13.08 -11.49
C PRO A 186 -12.33 11.59 -11.10
N TYR A 187 -13.18 11.18 -10.17
CA TYR A 187 -13.23 9.77 -9.74
C TYR A 187 -13.85 8.88 -10.80
N GLU A 188 -14.86 9.38 -11.51
CA GLU A 188 -15.40 8.74 -12.71
C GLU A 188 -14.32 8.54 -13.77
N LEU A 189 -13.65 9.64 -14.10
CA LEU A 189 -12.67 9.70 -15.17
C LEU A 189 -11.55 8.71 -14.91
N ILE A 190 -11.10 8.63 -13.65
CA ILE A 190 -10.10 7.67 -13.18
C ILE A 190 -10.61 6.23 -13.29
N ALA A 191 -11.79 5.91 -12.74
CA ALA A 191 -12.33 4.55 -12.78
C ALA A 191 -12.50 4.04 -14.23
N ARG A 192 -13.12 4.84 -15.09
CA ARG A 192 -13.31 4.50 -16.52
C ARG A 192 -11.98 4.43 -17.27
N GLY A 193 -11.10 5.41 -17.06
CA GLY A 193 -9.82 5.50 -17.75
C GLY A 193 -8.87 4.36 -17.40
N VAL A 194 -8.76 4.01 -16.10
CA VAL A 194 -7.92 2.89 -15.65
C VAL A 194 -8.46 1.56 -16.15
N ALA A 195 -9.78 1.35 -16.14
CA ALA A 195 -10.39 0.15 -16.72
C ALA A 195 -10.09 0.02 -18.23
N ALA A 196 -10.19 1.12 -18.98
CA ALA A 196 -9.86 1.14 -20.41
C ALA A 196 -8.36 0.88 -20.64
N ALA A 197 -7.48 1.51 -19.88
CA ALA A 197 -6.03 1.33 -19.99
C ALA A 197 -5.58 -0.10 -19.65
N ALA A 198 -6.20 -0.72 -18.64
CA ALA A 198 -5.97 -2.12 -18.29
C ALA A 198 -6.36 -3.06 -19.44
N SER A 199 -7.53 -2.85 -20.05
CA SER A 199 -8.02 -3.61 -21.20
C SER A 199 -7.11 -3.47 -22.44
N LEU A 200 -6.53 -2.28 -22.66
CA LEU A 200 -5.62 -2.01 -23.77
C LEU A 200 -4.22 -2.60 -23.57
N SER A 201 -3.76 -2.74 -22.32
CA SER A 201 -2.35 -3.03 -22.01
C SER A 201 -2.07 -4.48 -21.64
N GLY A 202 -3.00 -5.17 -20.97
CA GLY A 202 -2.73 -6.48 -20.41
C GLY A 202 -3.98 -7.27 -20.01
N THR A 203 -3.83 -8.12 -19.00
CA THR A 203 -4.93 -8.99 -18.53
C THR A 203 -5.63 -8.45 -17.29
N ALA A 204 -5.20 -7.31 -16.76
CA ALA A 204 -5.79 -6.75 -15.56
C ALA A 204 -7.28 -6.45 -15.74
N LYS A 205 -8.04 -6.77 -14.70
CA LYS A 205 -9.46 -6.44 -14.61
C LYS A 205 -9.70 -5.35 -13.57
N PRO A 206 -10.80 -4.59 -13.67
CA PRO A 206 -11.20 -3.68 -12.61
C PRO A 206 -11.38 -4.40 -11.26
N ARG A 207 -11.01 -3.74 -10.16
CA ARG A 207 -11.13 -4.24 -8.78
C ARG A 207 -12.51 -4.83 -8.48
N THR A 208 -13.56 -4.14 -8.93
CA THR A 208 -14.97 -4.50 -8.71
C THR A 208 -15.40 -5.79 -9.40
N SER A 209 -14.64 -6.26 -10.39
CA SER A 209 -14.92 -7.52 -11.09
C SER A 209 -14.23 -8.74 -10.47
N LYS A 210 -13.47 -8.52 -9.39
CA LYS A 210 -12.66 -9.53 -8.70
C LYS A 210 -13.23 -9.81 -7.32
N SER A 211 -13.02 -11.02 -6.81
CA SER A 211 -13.42 -11.38 -5.46
C SER A 211 -12.56 -10.64 -4.42
N VAL A 212 -13.18 -10.17 -3.35
CA VAL A 212 -12.46 -9.66 -2.18
C VAL A 212 -12.04 -10.87 -1.33
N PRO A 213 -10.73 -11.08 -1.06
CA PRO A 213 -10.30 -12.17 -0.19
C PRO A 213 -10.87 -11.97 1.23
N PRO A 214 -11.51 -12.98 1.85
CA PRO A 214 -12.15 -12.82 3.17
C PRO A 214 -11.21 -12.34 4.29
N ILE A 215 -9.91 -12.57 4.14
CA ILE A 215 -8.90 -12.10 5.09
C ILE A 215 -8.87 -10.57 5.22
N ALA A 216 -9.34 -9.83 4.20
CA ALA A 216 -9.35 -8.37 4.25
C ALA A 216 -10.25 -7.82 5.38
N ASP A 217 -11.29 -8.57 5.77
CA ASP A 217 -12.22 -8.19 6.86
C ASP A 217 -11.79 -8.71 8.24
N LYS A 218 -10.57 -9.22 8.34
CA LYS A 218 -9.98 -9.81 9.54
C LYS A 218 -8.81 -8.97 10.01
N PHE A 219 -8.58 -8.95 11.31
CA PHE A 219 -7.34 -8.45 11.88
C PHE A 219 -6.22 -9.45 11.65
N LEU A 220 -5.06 -8.97 11.19
CA LEU A 220 -3.88 -9.81 10.97
C LEU A 220 -2.66 -9.33 11.76
N TRP A 221 -1.67 -10.21 11.84
CA TRP A 221 -0.34 -9.89 12.34
C TRP A 221 0.72 -10.33 11.32
N CYS A 222 1.66 -9.44 11.01
CA CYS A 222 2.81 -9.72 10.16
C CYS A 222 4.04 -9.91 11.05
N THR A 223 4.89 -10.90 10.74
CA THR A 223 6.07 -11.18 11.58
C THR A 223 7.30 -10.34 11.25
N TRP A 224 7.26 -9.50 10.21
CA TRP A 224 8.42 -8.81 9.65
C TRP A 224 9.14 -7.90 10.65
N ASP A 225 8.54 -6.80 11.12
CA ASP A 225 9.21 -5.90 12.08
C ASP A 225 9.37 -6.51 13.49
N ALA A 226 8.62 -7.59 13.76
CA ALA A 226 8.72 -8.30 15.03
C ALA A 226 10.01 -9.12 15.11
N TYR A 227 10.44 -9.75 14.01
CA TYR A 227 11.53 -10.73 14.02
C TYR A 227 12.52 -10.63 12.85
N TYR A 228 12.17 -9.94 11.77
CA TYR A 228 12.88 -9.98 10.49
C TYR A 228 13.20 -11.43 10.08
N SER A 229 14.39 -11.67 9.54
CA SER A 229 14.88 -13.00 9.13
C SER A 229 14.95 -14.02 10.28
N THR A 230 14.87 -13.60 11.54
CA THR A 230 15.05 -14.46 12.72
C THR A 230 13.77 -15.15 13.18
N ILE A 231 12.66 -14.98 12.46
CA ILE A 231 11.38 -15.61 12.78
C ILE A 231 11.50 -17.14 12.97
N SER A 232 10.77 -17.68 13.93
CA SER A 232 10.71 -19.11 14.27
C SER A 232 9.30 -19.52 14.70
N ALA A 233 9.02 -20.82 14.74
CA ALA A 233 7.72 -21.33 15.18
C ALA A 233 7.37 -20.86 16.60
N GLU A 234 8.34 -20.87 17.53
CA GLU A 234 8.16 -20.35 18.89
C GLU A 234 7.81 -18.85 18.88
N GLY A 235 8.53 -18.05 18.09
CA GLY A 235 8.26 -16.62 17.95
C GLY A 235 6.84 -16.31 17.46
N VAL A 236 6.36 -17.05 16.46
CA VAL A 236 4.98 -16.93 15.96
C VAL A 236 3.98 -17.20 17.10
N LYS A 237 4.17 -18.28 17.87
CA LYS A 237 3.28 -18.61 18.99
C LYS A 237 3.26 -17.54 20.08
N LEU A 238 4.42 -16.97 20.41
CA LEU A 238 4.52 -15.91 21.42
C LEU A 238 3.76 -14.64 21.02
N GLY A 239 3.86 -14.22 19.75
CA GLY A 239 3.10 -13.06 19.26
C GLY A 239 1.60 -13.30 19.22
N LEU A 240 1.16 -14.47 18.72
CA LEU A 240 -0.25 -14.85 18.73
C LEU A 240 -0.82 -14.90 20.16
N ALA A 241 -0.08 -15.51 21.09
CA ALA A 241 -0.47 -15.57 22.50
C ALA A 241 -0.61 -14.18 23.12
N ALA A 242 0.30 -13.26 22.81
CA ALA A 242 0.26 -11.89 23.33
C ALA A 242 -0.99 -11.13 22.85
N LEU A 243 -1.31 -11.21 21.55
CA LEU A 243 -2.48 -10.54 20.98
C LEU A 243 -3.81 -11.14 21.47
N VAL A 244 -3.90 -12.46 21.60
CA VAL A 244 -5.06 -13.14 22.18
C VAL A 244 -5.27 -12.71 23.63
N ALA A 245 -4.20 -12.70 24.44
CA ALA A 245 -4.27 -12.27 25.83
C ALA A 245 -4.65 -10.78 25.98
N GLY A 246 -4.30 -9.95 25.00
CA GLY A 246 -4.68 -8.54 24.94
C GLY A 246 -6.12 -8.25 24.55
N GLY A 247 -6.87 -9.28 24.12
CA GLY A 247 -8.27 -9.16 23.69
C GLY A 247 -8.45 -8.70 22.24
N THR A 248 -7.39 -8.77 21.42
CA THR A 248 -7.43 -8.44 19.99
C THR A 248 -6.84 -9.62 19.19
N PRO A 249 -7.50 -10.78 19.20
CA PRO A 249 -6.95 -11.99 18.60
C PRO A 249 -6.88 -11.84 17.07
N PRO A 250 -5.71 -12.01 16.43
CA PRO A 250 -5.61 -11.97 14.99
C PRO A 250 -6.27 -13.22 14.39
N LYS A 251 -6.99 -13.05 13.29
CA LYS A 251 -7.52 -14.16 12.49
C LYS A 251 -6.66 -14.46 11.26
N GLY A 252 -5.75 -13.56 10.91
CA GLY A 252 -4.71 -13.79 9.92
C GLY A 252 -3.31 -13.71 10.52
N VAL A 253 -2.36 -14.50 10.05
CA VAL A 253 -0.93 -14.28 10.27
C VAL A 253 -0.17 -14.38 8.96
N ILE A 254 0.75 -13.45 8.72
CA ILE A 254 1.71 -13.49 7.62
C ILE A 254 3.05 -13.92 8.23
N ILE A 255 3.47 -15.16 7.93
CA ILE A 255 4.82 -15.64 8.21
C ILE A 255 5.71 -15.05 7.13
N ASP A 256 6.34 -13.93 7.48
CA ASP A 256 7.21 -13.16 6.59
C ASP A 256 8.61 -13.81 6.46
N ASP A 257 9.51 -13.17 5.71
CA ASP A 257 10.84 -13.70 5.35
C ASP A 257 11.61 -14.29 6.55
N GLY A 258 12.32 -15.39 6.28
CA GLY A 258 13.13 -16.14 7.23
C GLY A 258 12.69 -17.60 7.44
N TRP A 259 11.55 -18.04 6.89
CA TRP A 259 11.06 -19.42 7.05
C TRP A 259 11.59 -20.42 6.00
N GLN A 260 12.11 -19.92 4.87
CA GLN A 260 12.58 -20.72 3.73
C GLN A 260 13.99 -21.29 3.95
N VAL A 261 14.33 -22.39 3.25
CA VAL A 261 15.70 -22.91 3.22
C VAL A 261 16.50 -22.17 2.16
N THR A 262 17.49 -21.40 2.59
CA THR A 262 18.28 -20.55 1.70
C THR A 262 19.77 -20.63 2.01
N ASP A 263 20.58 -20.39 0.99
CA ASP A 263 22.03 -20.39 1.11
C ASP A 263 22.66 -19.31 0.23
N VAL A 264 23.91 -18.97 0.51
CA VAL A 264 24.74 -18.09 -0.32
C VAL A 264 25.55 -18.91 -1.31
N ASP A 265 25.96 -18.28 -2.41
CA ASP A 265 26.80 -18.94 -3.41
C ASP A 265 28.08 -19.51 -2.74
N PRO A 266 28.55 -20.72 -3.13
CA PRO A 266 29.60 -21.45 -2.41
C PRO A 266 30.90 -20.66 -2.17
N MET A 267 31.23 -19.73 -3.06
CA MET A 267 32.40 -18.85 -2.96
C MET A 267 32.32 -17.88 -1.76
N TYR A 268 31.13 -17.64 -1.21
CA TYR A 268 30.90 -16.77 -0.06
C TYR A 268 30.65 -17.56 1.25
N ARG A 269 30.56 -18.89 1.21
CA ARG A 269 30.35 -19.73 2.41
C ARG A 269 31.52 -19.74 3.38
N ARG A 270 32.75 -19.51 2.88
CA ARG A 270 34.01 -19.66 3.64
C ARG A 270 34.81 -18.36 3.64
N GLU A 271 34.45 -17.40 4.49
CA GLU A 271 35.34 -16.32 4.89
C GLU A 271 34.82 -15.57 6.15
N LYS A 272 34.42 -16.28 7.21
CA LYS A 272 34.19 -15.63 8.52
C LYS A 272 35.47 -15.06 9.16
N GLU A 273 36.67 -15.30 8.60
CA GLU A 273 37.95 -15.04 9.28
C GLU A 273 38.98 -14.16 8.54
N GLN A 274 38.75 -13.64 7.33
CA GLN A 274 39.78 -12.83 6.65
C GLN A 274 39.23 -11.59 5.93
N TYR A 275 38.96 -10.55 6.72
CA TYR A 275 38.84 -9.19 6.22
C TYR A 275 39.83 -8.26 6.92
N PRO A 276 40.77 -7.61 6.21
CA PRO A 276 41.71 -6.66 6.81
C PRO A 276 41.04 -5.36 7.32
N LEU A 277 39.82 -5.05 6.87
CA LEU A 277 39.02 -3.93 7.38
C LEU A 277 38.22 -4.32 8.64
N LEU A 278 37.77 -5.58 8.75
CA LEU A 278 36.99 -6.09 9.89
C LEU A 278 37.84 -6.82 10.97
N SER A 279 39.11 -7.14 10.70
CA SER A 279 39.98 -7.88 11.65
C SER A 279 40.70 -7.02 12.68
N ARG A 280 40.70 -5.68 12.56
CA ARG A 280 41.26 -4.82 13.62
C ARG A 280 40.34 -4.69 14.83
N THR A 281 39.04 -4.91 14.66
CA THR A 281 38.06 -5.02 15.74
C THR A 281 37.91 -6.47 16.22
N ALA A 282 37.80 -7.45 15.32
CA ALA A 282 37.62 -8.87 15.69
C ALA A 282 38.81 -9.48 16.45
N ALA A 283 40.05 -9.16 16.06
CA ALA A 283 41.25 -9.62 16.80
C ALA A 283 41.43 -8.92 18.14
N ALA A 284 40.77 -7.77 18.34
CA ALA A 284 40.70 -7.10 19.64
C ALA A 284 39.58 -7.68 20.53
N THR A 285 38.49 -8.21 19.95
CA THR A 285 37.42 -8.90 20.67
C THR A 285 37.87 -10.26 21.21
N ALA A 286 38.56 -11.08 20.42
CA ALA A 286 39.04 -12.40 20.87
C ALA A 286 40.11 -12.32 21.99
N ALA A 287 40.83 -11.20 22.10
CA ALA A 287 41.78 -10.95 23.19
C ALA A 287 41.12 -10.33 24.45
N ALA A 288 39.91 -9.78 24.33
CA ALA A 288 39.16 -9.16 25.42
C ALA A 288 38.09 -10.07 26.04
N ASP A 289 37.69 -11.14 25.35
CA ASP A 289 36.63 -12.09 25.76
C ASP A 289 36.99 -13.01 26.94
N ARG A 290 38.13 -12.77 27.61
CA ARG A 290 38.42 -13.36 28.93
C ARG A 290 37.92 -12.52 30.10
N GLY A 291 37.21 -11.41 29.84
CA GLY A 291 36.59 -10.60 30.88
C GLY A 291 35.31 -9.96 30.37
N GLY A 292 34.16 -10.40 30.89
CA GLY A 292 32.83 -9.97 30.46
C GLY A 292 32.68 -8.43 30.38
N GLY A 293 32.17 -7.96 29.25
CA GLY A 293 31.84 -6.55 29.02
C GLY A 293 31.11 -6.32 27.69
N LEU A 294 30.14 -5.40 27.75
CA LEU A 294 29.24 -4.89 26.70
C LEU A 294 29.81 -4.82 25.27
N ILE A 295 28.93 -5.15 24.31
CA ILE A 295 29.09 -5.15 22.84
C ILE A 295 29.60 -3.78 22.32
N ASN A 296 30.47 -3.81 21.31
CA ASN A 296 31.19 -2.64 20.80
C ASN A 296 30.35 -1.87 19.74
N SER A 297 29.71 -0.76 20.13
CA SER A 297 28.84 0.10 19.29
C SER A 297 29.49 0.69 18.03
N ALA A 298 30.83 0.82 18.02
CA ALA A 298 31.55 1.53 16.97
C ALA A 298 31.65 0.79 15.63
N GLY A 299 31.86 -0.53 15.65
CA GLY A 299 31.90 -1.33 14.42
C GLY A 299 30.54 -1.43 13.74
N MET A 300 29.48 -1.42 14.55
CA MET A 300 28.09 -1.45 14.11
C MET A 300 27.71 -0.18 13.33
N GLU A 301 28.19 0.99 13.74
CA GLU A 301 28.01 2.25 13.01
C GLU A 301 28.63 2.21 11.60
N VAL A 302 29.75 1.51 11.43
CA VAL A 302 30.43 1.38 10.13
C VAL A 302 29.71 0.39 9.22
N ASP A 303 29.31 -0.76 9.74
CA ASP A 303 28.57 -1.77 8.99
C ASP A 303 27.18 -1.26 8.55
N GLU A 304 26.51 -0.50 9.42
CA GLU A 304 25.26 0.18 9.09
C GLU A 304 25.48 1.27 8.03
N ALA A 305 26.48 2.13 8.19
CA ALA A 305 26.80 3.15 7.20
C ALA A 305 27.16 2.54 5.83
N ALA A 306 27.81 1.36 5.83
CA ALA A 306 28.13 0.63 4.62
C ALA A 306 26.87 0.01 4.00
N ALA A 307 25.97 -0.57 4.81
CA ALA A 307 24.67 -1.08 4.34
C ALA A 307 23.84 0.04 3.70
N GLU A 308 23.72 1.18 4.37
CA GLU A 308 22.97 2.33 3.86
C GLU A 308 23.59 2.94 2.60
N LEU A 309 24.93 2.97 2.49
CA LEU A 309 25.63 3.46 1.30
C LEU A 309 25.36 2.59 0.08
N LEU A 310 25.25 1.28 0.29
CA LEU A 310 25.15 0.29 -0.77
C LEU A 310 23.69 -0.05 -1.13
N ALA A 311 22.76 0.17 -0.20
CA ALA A 311 21.33 0.08 -0.41
C ALA A 311 20.80 1.20 -1.32
N GLY A 312 19.90 0.85 -2.24
CA GLY A 312 19.18 1.83 -3.05
C GLY A 312 18.10 2.59 -2.25
N PRO A 313 17.60 3.73 -2.76
CA PRO A 313 16.45 4.48 -2.25
C PRO A 313 15.21 3.65 -1.88
N GLY A 314 14.98 2.55 -2.61
CA GLY A 314 13.87 1.62 -2.34
C GLY A 314 14.27 0.39 -1.51
N ASP A 315 15.56 0.20 -1.24
CA ASP A 315 16.10 -0.95 -0.54
C ASP A 315 16.19 -0.57 0.94
N GLN A 316 15.13 -0.86 1.69
CA GLN A 316 14.96 -0.37 3.04
C GLN A 316 15.04 -1.51 4.04
N ASN A 317 16.16 -1.60 4.77
CA ASN A 317 16.12 -1.53 6.23
C ASN A 317 17.53 -1.59 6.86
N PRO A 318 18.14 -0.46 7.28
CA PRO A 318 19.16 -0.51 8.34
C PRO A 318 18.57 -1.11 9.66
N ASP A 319 17.24 -1.26 9.73
CA ASP A 319 16.52 -1.92 10.83
C ASP A 319 16.65 -3.43 10.86
N MET A 320 16.99 -4.09 9.75
CA MET A 320 17.31 -5.53 9.75
C MET A 320 18.54 -5.82 10.62
N LEU A 321 19.67 -5.14 10.34
CA LEU A 321 20.92 -5.32 11.08
C LEU A 321 20.73 -5.02 12.57
N LYS A 322 20.08 -3.90 12.91
CA LYS A 322 19.84 -3.54 14.31
C LYS A 322 18.79 -4.41 15.02
N GLY A 323 17.75 -4.84 14.31
CA GLY A 323 16.68 -5.70 14.83
C GLY A 323 17.19 -7.09 15.19
N GLU A 324 18.02 -7.69 14.33
CA GLU A 324 18.72 -8.94 14.60
C GLU A 324 19.65 -8.84 15.83
N HIS A 325 20.32 -7.69 16.01
CA HIS A 325 21.22 -7.46 17.14
C HIS A 325 20.52 -7.27 18.50
N GLU A 326 19.37 -6.61 18.57
CA GLU A 326 18.59 -6.48 19.82
C GLU A 326 18.15 -7.85 20.36
N ILE A 327 17.71 -8.75 19.47
CA ILE A 327 17.26 -10.11 19.81
C ILE A 327 18.42 -10.95 20.40
N ILE A 328 19.63 -10.80 19.84
CA ILE A 328 20.84 -11.47 20.35
C ILE A 328 21.24 -10.90 21.72
N THR A 329 21.01 -9.61 21.95
CA THR A 329 21.40 -8.91 23.19
C THR A 329 20.47 -9.27 24.36
N GLU A 330 19.17 -9.44 24.12
CA GLU A 330 18.23 -9.90 25.15
C GLU A 330 18.49 -11.37 25.56
N ALA A 331 18.82 -12.23 24.60
CA ALA A 331 19.14 -13.64 24.85
C ALA A 331 20.43 -13.86 25.67
N THR A 332 21.33 -12.87 25.74
CA THR A 332 22.62 -12.96 26.43
C THR A 332 22.66 -12.27 27.80
N SER A 333 21.57 -11.65 28.24
CA SER A 333 21.51 -10.84 29.47
C SER A 333 21.48 -11.62 30.80
N GLY A 334 21.62 -12.96 30.77
CA GLY A 334 21.55 -13.82 31.95
C GLY A 334 22.88 -14.36 32.46
N THR A 335 23.85 -13.54 32.89
CA THR A 335 24.85 -13.91 33.94
C THR A 335 25.75 -12.76 34.38
N THR A 336 25.96 -12.63 35.70
CA THR A 336 26.75 -11.57 36.35
C THR A 336 28.22 -11.96 36.61
N GLY A 337 29.15 -11.04 36.29
CA GLY A 337 30.27 -10.62 37.14
C GLY A 337 31.68 -11.16 36.87
N SER A 338 32.62 -10.27 36.53
CA SER A 338 33.86 -10.06 37.33
C SER A 338 34.60 -8.77 36.89
N THR A 339 35.26 -8.12 37.85
CA THR A 339 35.97 -6.83 37.73
C THR A 339 37.48 -7.01 37.60
N GLY A 340 38.10 -6.35 36.61
CA GLY A 340 39.56 -6.10 36.62
C GLY A 340 40.19 -5.84 35.26
N THR A 341 40.58 -4.57 35.01
CA THR A 341 41.60 -4.00 34.08
C THR A 341 41.10 -2.73 33.36
N HIS A 342 41.03 -1.61 34.09
CA HIS A 342 40.10 -0.51 33.74
C HIS A 342 40.68 0.73 33.01
N LEU A 343 41.98 0.79 32.67
CA LEU A 343 42.58 2.04 32.12
C LEU A 343 43.21 1.91 30.71
N VAL A 344 43.99 0.85 30.43
CA VAL A 344 44.59 0.63 29.09
C VAL A 344 43.53 0.18 28.07
N GLY A 345 42.53 -0.58 28.52
CA GLY A 345 41.37 -0.97 27.70
C GLY A 345 40.45 0.19 27.31
N LYS A 346 40.40 1.27 28.11
CA LYS A 346 39.63 2.49 27.79
C LYS A 346 40.30 3.33 26.70
N LEU A 347 41.63 3.45 26.73
CA LEU A 347 42.38 4.22 25.72
C LEU A 347 42.35 3.54 24.34
N ARG A 348 42.52 2.20 24.29
CA ARG A 348 42.41 1.42 23.04
C ARG A 348 40.98 1.43 22.46
N ARG A 349 39.96 1.34 23.32
CA ARG A 349 38.55 1.49 22.91
C ARG A 349 38.28 2.89 22.37
N GLY A 350 38.79 3.95 23.01
CA GLY A 350 38.61 5.33 22.54
C GLY A 350 39.20 5.58 21.15
N VAL A 351 40.39 5.05 20.85
CA VAL A 351 41.02 5.19 19.52
C VAL A 351 40.30 4.35 18.46
N GLY A 352 39.89 3.11 18.80
CA GLY A 352 39.10 2.28 17.89
C GLY A 352 37.74 2.89 17.56
N HIS A 353 37.09 3.50 18.56
CA HIS A 353 35.82 4.21 18.36
C HIS A 353 35.98 5.43 17.47
N LEU A 354 37.07 6.18 17.63
CA LEU A 354 37.35 7.36 16.79
C LEU A 354 37.57 7.00 15.31
N ILE A 355 38.30 5.90 15.04
CA ILE A 355 38.54 5.42 13.67
C ILE A 355 37.24 4.93 13.03
N ALA A 356 36.48 4.11 13.74
CA ALA A 356 35.21 3.59 13.23
C ALA A 356 34.18 4.70 13.01
N SER A 357 34.04 5.64 13.94
CA SER A 357 33.15 6.79 13.74
C SER A 357 33.61 7.70 12.59
N PHE A 358 34.93 7.79 12.31
CA PHE A 358 35.45 8.47 11.12
C PHE A 358 35.14 7.72 9.82
N GLU A 359 35.27 6.39 9.80
CA GLU A 359 34.90 5.54 8.66
C GLU A 359 33.40 5.59 8.37
N ALA A 360 32.57 5.48 9.41
CA ALA A 360 31.13 5.67 9.31
C ALA A 360 30.82 7.07 8.76
N ALA A 361 31.42 8.13 9.29
CA ALA A 361 31.23 9.48 8.77
C ALA A 361 31.63 9.60 7.29
N LEU A 362 32.71 8.95 6.85
CA LEU A 362 33.13 8.94 5.45
C LEU A 362 32.10 8.22 4.56
N LEU A 363 31.55 7.09 5.01
CA LEU A 363 30.51 6.34 4.30
C LEU A 363 29.21 7.14 4.20
N HIS A 364 28.80 7.82 5.27
CA HIS A 364 27.65 8.73 5.26
C HIS A 364 27.85 9.91 4.31
N VAL A 365 29.06 10.49 4.28
CA VAL A 365 29.40 11.55 3.30
C VAL A 365 29.35 11.00 1.87
N GLY A 366 29.91 9.80 1.64
CA GLY A 366 29.82 9.11 0.36
C GLY A 366 28.38 8.89 -0.08
N LYS A 367 27.52 8.44 0.83
CA LYS A 367 26.10 8.20 0.58
C LYS A 367 25.40 9.49 0.23
N TYR A 368 25.58 10.52 1.04
CA TYR A 368 25.02 11.83 0.78
C TYR A 368 25.42 12.37 -0.60
N LEU A 369 26.68 12.19 -1.00
CA LEU A 369 27.15 12.60 -2.33
C LEU A 369 26.48 11.82 -3.46
N LEU A 370 26.31 10.50 -3.32
CA LEU A 370 25.62 9.67 -4.31
C LEU A 370 24.12 10.01 -4.39
N ASP A 371 23.46 10.07 -3.24
CA ASP A 371 22.03 10.34 -3.13
C ASP A 371 21.67 11.74 -3.65
N SER A 372 22.56 12.73 -3.47
CA SER A 372 22.37 14.10 -3.95
C SER A 372 22.80 14.31 -5.40
N ALA A 373 23.52 13.36 -6.01
CA ALA A 373 24.06 13.51 -7.35
C ALA A 373 22.99 13.25 -8.42
N HIS A 374 23.02 14.05 -9.48
CA HIS A 374 22.18 13.81 -10.66
C HIS A 374 22.52 12.45 -11.28
N SER A 375 21.51 11.76 -11.83
CA SER A 375 21.59 10.37 -12.29
C SER A 375 22.63 10.15 -13.41
N ASP A 376 22.89 11.15 -14.24
CA ASP A 376 23.88 11.12 -15.33
C ASP A 376 25.26 11.67 -14.93
N SER A 377 25.44 12.08 -13.67
CA SER A 377 26.65 12.78 -13.23
C SER A 377 27.90 11.91 -13.30
N LEU A 378 29.07 12.55 -13.41
CA LEU A 378 30.36 11.86 -13.35
C LEU A 378 30.56 11.09 -12.03
N ILE A 379 29.97 11.57 -10.94
CA ILE A 379 30.05 10.92 -9.62
C ILE A 379 29.35 9.56 -9.67
N ILE A 380 28.10 9.54 -10.13
CA ILE A 380 27.33 8.29 -10.29
C ILE A 380 28.05 7.35 -11.24
N ARG A 381 28.46 7.83 -12.42
CA ARG A 381 29.16 7.01 -13.42
C ARG A 381 30.47 6.42 -12.90
N ALA A 382 31.25 7.20 -12.16
CA ALA A 382 32.50 6.74 -11.55
C ALA A 382 32.23 5.68 -10.47
N PHE A 383 31.24 5.91 -9.60
CA PHE A 383 30.87 4.94 -8.57
C PHE A 383 30.33 3.65 -9.19
N THR A 384 29.45 3.71 -10.19
CA THR A 384 28.98 2.54 -10.93
C THR A 384 30.14 1.74 -11.52
N ALA A 385 31.12 2.40 -12.16
CA ALA A 385 32.29 1.72 -12.72
C ALA A 385 33.15 1.04 -11.63
N LEU A 386 33.27 1.65 -10.46
CA LEU A 386 33.95 1.05 -9.30
C LEU A 386 33.16 -0.15 -8.76
N ALA A 387 31.85 0.03 -8.53
CA ALA A 387 30.95 -0.97 -7.95
C ALA A 387 30.78 -2.21 -8.84
N THR A 388 30.70 -2.03 -10.15
CA THR A 388 30.59 -3.12 -11.12
C THR A 388 31.94 -3.70 -11.54
N GLY A 389 33.05 -3.03 -11.21
CA GLY A 389 34.42 -3.45 -11.51
C GLY A 389 35.21 -3.81 -10.23
N PRO A 390 36.21 -3.00 -9.82
CA PRO A 390 37.16 -3.37 -8.77
C PRO A 390 36.53 -3.58 -7.38
N LEU A 391 35.41 -2.94 -7.06
CA LEU A 391 34.71 -3.12 -5.78
C LEU A 391 33.71 -4.29 -5.80
N LYS A 392 33.38 -4.84 -6.98
CA LYS A 392 32.33 -5.84 -7.14
C LYS A 392 32.46 -7.02 -6.19
N ALA A 393 33.67 -7.58 -6.07
CA ALA A 393 33.90 -8.73 -5.19
C ALA A 393 33.67 -8.39 -3.71
N ASN A 394 34.05 -7.19 -3.27
CA ASN A 394 33.82 -6.74 -1.89
C ASN A 394 32.34 -6.46 -1.64
N LEU A 395 31.63 -5.87 -2.61
CA LEU A 395 30.20 -5.64 -2.55
C LEU A 395 29.41 -6.95 -2.45
N LEU A 396 29.74 -7.93 -3.30
CA LEU A 396 29.05 -9.22 -3.29
C LEU A 396 29.25 -9.97 -1.98
N ARG A 397 30.46 -9.95 -1.41
CA ARG A 397 30.67 -10.55 -0.10
C ARG A 397 29.98 -9.76 1.01
N PHE A 398 29.93 -8.42 0.93
CA PHE A 398 29.16 -7.60 1.86
C PHE A 398 27.69 -8.03 1.85
N TYR A 399 27.06 -8.06 0.67
CA TYR A 399 25.68 -8.51 0.55
C TYR A 399 25.46 -9.96 0.99
N ALA A 400 26.46 -10.84 0.87
CA ALA A 400 26.35 -12.25 1.32
C ALA A 400 26.42 -12.42 2.84
N HIS A 401 26.92 -11.42 3.58
CA HIS A 401 27.12 -11.51 5.02
C HIS A 401 26.28 -10.52 5.82
N ALA A 402 25.90 -9.39 5.23
CA ALA A 402 25.14 -8.33 5.89
C ALA A 402 23.66 -8.32 5.51
N THR A 403 23.25 -9.03 4.44
CA THR A 403 21.85 -9.04 3.99
C THR A 403 21.43 -10.43 3.51
N ASP A 404 20.13 -10.61 3.34
CA ASP A 404 19.57 -11.82 2.72
C ASP A 404 19.40 -11.70 1.20
N HIS A 405 19.70 -10.53 0.62
CA HIS A 405 19.36 -10.22 -0.78
C HIS A 405 20.13 -11.10 -1.77
N THR A 406 21.32 -11.58 -1.42
CA THR A 406 22.11 -12.49 -2.29
C THR A 406 21.84 -13.96 -2.05
N ARG A 407 21.09 -14.31 -1.01
CA ARG A 407 20.74 -15.71 -0.74
C ARG A 407 19.80 -16.22 -1.83
N ARG A 408 19.90 -17.51 -2.09
CA ARG A 408 19.09 -18.22 -3.08
C ARG A 408 18.31 -19.34 -2.41
N LEU A 409 17.14 -19.63 -2.95
CA LEU A 409 16.30 -20.73 -2.49
C LEU A 409 16.99 -22.06 -2.78
N SER A 410 17.23 -22.87 -1.75
CA SER A 410 17.85 -24.19 -1.91
C SER A 410 16.85 -25.33 -1.75
N SER A 411 15.70 -25.08 -1.10
CA SER A 411 14.55 -25.97 -1.07
C SER A 411 13.26 -25.13 -0.96
N ILE A 412 12.18 -25.61 -1.58
CA ILE A 412 10.85 -24.99 -1.43
C ILE A 412 10.22 -25.26 -0.04
N LYS A 413 10.84 -26.15 0.75
CA LYS A 413 10.35 -26.54 2.08
C LYS A 413 10.81 -25.57 3.15
N ALA A 414 10.06 -25.55 4.26
CA ALA A 414 10.43 -24.77 5.42
C ALA A 414 11.74 -25.26 6.07
N ASN A 415 12.52 -24.32 6.59
CA ASN A 415 13.76 -24.61 7.29
C ASN A 415 13.50 -25.17 8.71
N ALA A 416 14.57 -25.61 9.35
CA ALA A 416 14.50 -26.25 10.67
C ALA A 416 13.97 -25.35 11.80
N LYS A 417 13.86 -24.01 11.64
CA LYS A 417 13.18 -23.13 12.62
C LYS A 417 11.68 -23.41 12.74
N PHE A 418 11.12 -24.16 11.79
CA PHE A 418 9.72 -24.60 11.75
C PHE A 418 9.60 -26.13 11.88
N ALA A 419 10.58 -26.80 12.51
CA ALA A 419 10.57 -28.26 12.70
C ALA A 419 9.49 -28.74 13.67
N THR A 420 9.18 -27.97 14.72
CA THR A 420 8.11 -28.25 15.68
C THR A 420 7.53 -26.94 16.20
N PRO A 421 6.31 -26.92 16.78
CA PRO A 421 5.72 -25.70 17.34
C PRO A 421 6.56 -25.02 18.43
N GLY A 422 7.46 -25.73 19.10
CA GLY A 422 8.33 -25.19 20.15
C GLY A 422 9.75 -24.87 19.68
N THR A 423 10.03 -24.94 18.38
CA THR A 423 11.38 -24.67 17.87
C THR A 423 11.65 -23.16 17.82
N GLY A 424 12.66 -22.72 18.57
CA GLY A 424 13.21 -21.37 18.52
C GLY A 424 14.24 -21.15 17.39
N ALA A 425 14.73 -19.92 17.26
CA ALA A 425 15.64 -19.52 16.17
C ALA A 425 17.14 -19.82 16.43
N THR A 426 17.54 -20.05 17.69
CA THR A 426 18.96 -20.03 18.08
C THR A 426 19.71 -21.31 17.66
N GLY A 427 20.89 -21.14 17.06
CA GLY A 427 21.79 -22.24 16.69
C GLY A 427 21.38 -23.06 15.46
N ILE A 428 20.30 -22.68 14.77
CA ILE A 428 19.78 -23.36 13.58
C ILE A 428 20.21 -22.61 12.31
N SER A 429 20.79 -23.32 11.35
CA SER A 429 21.19 -22.73 10.06
C SER A 429 20.00 -22.59 9.12
N LEU A 430 19.90 -21.47 8.39
CA LEU A 430 18.91 -21.28 7.31
C LEU A 430 19.10 -22.28 6.16
N ALA A 431 20.28 -22.89 6.03
CA ALA A 431 20.55 -23.94 5.06
C ALA A 431 20.11 -25.34 5.53
N ALA A 432 19.64 -25.49 6.77
CA ALA A 432 19.23 -26.79 7.32
C ALA A 432 17.77 -27.10 6.94
N PRO A 433 17.53 -28.13 6.10
CA PRO A 433 16.18 -28.63 5.87
C PRO A 433 15.67 -29.37 7.12
N GLY A 434 14.35 -29.45 7.28
CA GLY A 434 13.76 -30.22 8.38
C GLY A 434 12.53 -29.60 9.05
N GLY A 435 11.90 -28.59 8.44
CA GLY A 435 10.65 -28.03 8.92
C GLY A 435 9.48 -29.02 8.80
N ASP A 436 8.64 -29.10 9.83
CA ASP A 436 7.31 -29.69 9.79
C ASP A 436 6.29 -28.55 9.90
N LEU A 437 6.26 -27.73 8.84
CA LEU A 437 5.41 -26.54 8.77
C LEU A 437 3.93 -26.91 8.95
N SER A 438 3.51 -28.10 8.50
CA SER A 438 2.14 -28.58 8.66
C SER A 438 1.72 -28.69 10.13
N THR A 439 2.57 -29.27 10.97
CA THR A 439 2.32 -29.36 12.42
C THR A 439 2.34 -27.97 13.08
N VAL A 440 3.22 -27.07 12.66
CA VAL A 440 3.25 -25.68 13.16
C VAL A 440 1.98 -24.93 12.80
N VAL A 441 1.58 -24.96 11.53
CA VAL A 441 0.37 -24.31 11.01
C VAL A 441 -0.88 -24.86 11.70
N SER A 442 -0.97 -26.18 11.87
CA SER A 442 -2.07 -26.83 12.58
C SER A 442 -2.15 -26.36 14.04
N SER A 443 -1.01 -26.28 14.73
CA SER A 443 -0.93 -25.78 16.12
C SER A 443 -1.36 -24.32 16.24
N ILE A 444 -0.92 -23.43 15.35
CA ILE A 444 -1.31 -22.00 15.47
C ILE A 444 -2.79 -21.79 15.19
N LYS A 445 -3.38 -22.56 14.26
CA LYS A 445 -4.82 -22.53 13.98
C LYS A 445 -5.62 -23.08 15.17
N SER A 446 -5.22 -24.21 15.75
CA SER A 446 -5.93 -24.82 16.88
C SER A 446 -5.80 -24.05 18.18
N ASP A 447 -4.59 -23.57 18.50
CA ASP A 447 -4.27 -23.05 19.83
C ASP A 447 -4.72 -21.59 19.99
N TYR A 448 -4.77 -20.82 18.88
CA TYR A 448 -5.05 -19.38 18.91
C TYR A 448 -6.26 -18.96 18.06
N GLY A 449 -6.90 -19.90 17.36
CA GLY A 449 -8.08 -19.61 16.54
C GLY A 449 -7.79 -18.74 15.32
N VAL A 450 -6.57 -18.84 14.78
CA VAL A 450 -6.17 -18.24 13.50
C VAL A 450 -6.94 -18.94 12.37
N GLU A 451 -7.56 -18.17 11.49
CA GLU A 451 -8.32 -18.68 10.33
C GLU A 451 -7.41 -18.80 9.10
N TYR A 452 -6.56 -17.79 8.87
CA TYR A 452 -5.73 -17.67 7.69
C TYR A 452 -4.24 -17.57 8.03
N VAL A 453 -3.44 -18.42 7.42
CA VAL A 453 -1.98 -18.36 7.47
C VAL A 453 -1.47 -18.07 6.08
N TYR A 454 -0.75 -16.96 5.93
CA TYR A 454 -0.06 -16.59 4.71
C TYR A 454 1.43 -16.83 4.88
N ALA A 455 2.10 -17.27 3.81
CA ALA A 455 3.56 -17.37 3.75
C ALA A 455 4.11 -16.36 2.75
N TRP A 456 5.18 -15.66 3.14
CA TRP A 456 5.90 -14.78 2.24
C TRP A 456 6.83 -15.55 1.30
N HIS A 457 6.97 -15.11 0.05
CA HIS A 457 8.10 -15.44 -0.80
C HIS A 457 8.34 -14.34 -1.84
N ALA A 458 9.57 -14.19 -2.34
CA ALA A 458 9.81 -13.36 -3.51
C ALA A 458 9.20 -14.02 -4.77
N MET A 459 8.80 -13.22 -5.76
CA MET A 459 8.24 -13.69 -7.04
C MET A 459 9.11 -14.74 -7.76
N GLY A 460 10.43 -14.68 -7.56
CA GLY A 460 11.40 -15.65 -8.08
C GLY A 460 11.75 -16.84 -7.17
N GLY A 461 11.03 -17.02 -6.07
CA GLY A 461 11.31 -17.98 -5.01
C GLY A 461 11.97 -17.37 -3.77
N PHE A 462 13.08 -16.64 -3.95
CA PHE A 462 13.75 -15.84 -2.91
C PHE A 462 14.47 -14.64 -3.54
N TRP A 463 15.07 -13.74 -2.76
CA TRP A 463 15.71 -12.51 -3.25
C TRP A 463 16.70 -12.73 -4.42
N GLY A 464 17.63 -13.68 -4.29
CA GLY A 464 18.56 -14.07 -5.35
C GLY A 464 18.02 -15.08 -6.36
N GLY A 465 16.74 -15.45 -6.28
CA GLY A 465 16.14 -16.54 -7.05
C GLY A 465 16.56 -17.92 -6.53
N LEU A 466 16.73 -18.88 -7.44
CA LEU A 466 16.96 -20.29 -7.12
C LEU A 466 18.44 -20.66 -7.00
N GLY A 467 18.76 -21.64 -6.15
CA GLY A 467 20.11 -22.17 -5.98
C GLY A 467 20.65 -22.81 -7.26
N VAL A 468 21.62 -22.18 -7.91
CA VAL A 468 22.16 -22.60 -9.21
C VAL A 468 22.85 -23.98 -9.15
N GLN A 469 23.41 -24.31 -7.98
CA GLN A 469 24.13 -25.57 -7.76
C GLN A 469 23.36 -26.55 -6.87
N ASP A 470 22.15 -26.19 -6.44
CA ASP A 470 21.35 -27.02 -5.56
C ASP A 470 20.60 -28.09 -6.36
N PRO A 471 20.84 -29.40 -6.10
CA PRO A 471 20.25 -30.48 -6.89
C PRO A 471 18.72 -30.48 -6.89
N GLU A 472 18.08 -30.03 -5.80
CA GLU A 472 16.63 -29.93 -5.69
C GLU A 472 16.04 -28.86 -6.62
N MET A 473 16.79 -27.78 -6.86
CA MET A 473 16.36 -26.66 -7.71
C MET A 473 16.60 -26.91 -9.19
N ALA A 474 17.49 -27.84 -9.55
CA ALA A 474 17.88 -28.12 -10.94
C ALA A 474 16.70 -28.44 -11.87
N LYS A 475 15.62 -29.02 -11.34
CA LYS A 475 14.41 -29.36 -12.11
C LYS A 475 13.69 -28.14 -12.70
N TYR A 476 13.84 -26.96 -12.09
CA TYR A 476 13.23 -25.72 -12.57
C TYR A 476 13.99 -25.11 -13.75
N LYS A 477 15.20 -25.59 -14.06
CA LYS A 477 16.02 -25.11 -15.18
C LYS A 477 16.23 -23.59 -15.15
N SER A 478 16.50 -23.05 -13.96
CA SER A 478 16.79 -21.63 -13.80
C SER A 478 18.11 -21.24 -14.49
N GLN A 479 18.18 -19.99 -14.89
CA GLN A 479 19.37 -19.38 -15.48
C GLN A 479 19.79 -18.22 -14.60
N LEU A 480 21.10 -18.04 -14.39
CA LEU A 480 21.62 -16.85 -13.71
C LEU A 480 21.57 -15.67 -14.68
N LEU A 481 20.62 -14.77 -14.47
CA LEU A 481 20.37 -13.61 -15.32
C LEU A 481 20.98 -12.36 -14.68
N LEU A 482 21.85 -11.68 -15.40
CA LEU A 482 22.37 -10.37 -15.01
C LEU A 482 21.61 -9.29 -15.80
N PRO A 483 20.70 -8.54 -15.17
CA PRO A 483 19.97 -7.48 -15.83
C PRO A 483 20.86 -6.27 -16.14
N VAL A 484 20.46 -5.54 -17.19
CA VAL A 484 21.02 -4.24 -17.54
C VAL A 484 19.93 -3.19 -17.31
N PRO A 485 20.01 -2.38 -16.24
CA PRO A 485 18.95 -1.41 -15.94
C PRO A 485 18.64 -0.48 -17.10
N THR A 486 17.36 -0.19 -17.32
CA THR A 486 16.96 0.75 -18.37
C THR A 486 17.39 2.17 -18.01
N PRO A 487 17.59 3.06 -19.01
CA PRO A 487 17.89 4.45 -18.73
C PRO A 487 16.81 5.13 -17.87
N SER A 488 15.56 4.68 -17.97
CA SER A 488 14.42 5.22 -17.22
C SER A 488 14.50 4.93 -15.73
N ILE A 489 14.78 3.68 -15.35
CA ILE A 489 14.90 3.36 -13.93
C ILE A 489 16.15 3.99 -13.32
N LEU A 490 17.25 4.09 -14.07
CA LEU A 490 18.46 4.77 -13.61
C LEU A 490 18.29 6.27 -13.41
N GLU A 491 17.36 6.90 -14.14
CA GLU A 491 17.03 8.32 -13.98
C GLU A 491 16.37 8.58 -12.62
N VAL A 492 15.49 7.67 -12.20
CA VAL A 492 14.78 7.72 -10.91
C VAL A 492 15.68 7.25 -9.77
N ASP A 493 16.30 6.09 -9.96
CA ASP A 493 17.12 5.40 -8.96
C ASP A 493 18.41 4.87 -9.61
N PRO A 494 19.50 5.66 -9.60
CA PRO A 494 20.79 5.23 -10.14
C PRO A 494 21.41 4.08 -9.37
N ALA A 495 21.03 3.86 -8.11
CA ALA A 495 21.59 2.80 -7.29
C ALA A 495 21.26 1.42 -7.86
N VAL A 496 20.18 1.31 -8.64
CA VAL A 496 19.84 0.12 -9.41
C VAL A 496 21.02 -0.36 -10.28
N ALA A 497 21.97 0.49 -10.67
CA ALA A 497 23.16 0.06 -11.40
C ALA A 497 24.14 -0.83 -10.61
N TRP A 498 24.03 -0.89 -9.28
CA TRP A 498 24.94 -1.65 -8.41
C TRP A 498 24.27 -2.43 -7.26
N VAL A 499 22.94 -2.46 -7.21
CA VAL A 499 22.19 -3.35 -6.31
C VAL A 499 22.39 -4.83 -6.66
N GLN A 500 22.08 -5.69 -5.70
CA GLN A 500 22.26 -7.15 -5.79
C GLN A 500 21.78 -7.76 -7.12
N PRO A 501 20.56 -7.48 -7.64
CA PRO A 501 20.09 -8.12 -8.87
C PRO A 501 21.05 -7.91 -10.05
N VAL A 502 21.66 -6.72 -10.16
CA VAL A 502 22.57 -6.36 -11.26
C VAL A 502 23.98 -6.90 -11.05
N VAL A 503 24.53 -6.82 -9.84
CA VAL A 503 25.91 -7.24 -9.59
C VAL A 503 26.05 -8.74 -9.37
N ALA A 504 25.09 -9.37 -8.69
CA ALA A 504 25.09 -10.79 -8.33
C ALA A 504 24.31 -11.67 -9.32
N GLY A 505 23.37 -11.07 -10.05
CA GLY A 505 22.42 -11.80 -10.89
C GLY A 505 21.34 -12.51 -10.09
N VAL A 506 20.17 -12.66 -10.71
CA VAL A 506 19.03 -13.40 -10.15
C VAL A 506 18.89 -14.71 -10.91
N SER A 507 18.81 -15.84 -10.21
CA SER A 507 18.67 -17.14 -10.87
C SER A 507 17.20 -17.50 -11.03
N LEU A 508 16.68 -17.43 -12.26
CA LEU A 508 15.25 -17.57 -12.51
C LEU A 508 14.97 -18.51 -13.69
N PRO A 509 13.88 -19.30 -13.64
CA PRO A 509 13.36 -19.96 -14.83
C PRO A 509 12.67 -18.94 -15.75
N LEU A 510 12.84 -19.06 -17.07
CA LEU A 510 12.07 -18.26 -18.03
C LEU A 510 10.59 -18.69 -18.10
N ASP A 511 10.31 -19.94 -17.73
CA ASP A 511 8.96 -20.45 -17.48
C ASP A 511 8.78 -20.74 -15.97
N PRO A 512 8.10 -19.85 -15.22
CA PRO A 512 7.92 -20.00 -13.78
C PRO A 512 6.82 -20.98 -13.38
N THR A 513 6.11 -21.59 -14.35
CA THR A 513 4.91 -22.40 -14.09
C THR A 513 5.16 -23.51 -13.08
N LEU A 514 6.22 -24.32 -13.29
CA LEU A 514 6.52 -25.43 -12.39
C LEU A 514 6.93 -24.97 -10.99
N LEU A 515 7.68 -23.86 -10.91
CA LEU A 515 8.14 -23.30 -9.64
C LEU A 515 6.96 -22.86 -8.77
N HIS A 516 6.09 -21.99 -9.29
CA HIS A 516 4.94 -21.51 -8.54
C HIS A 516 4.01 -22.66 -8.14
N GLN A 517 3.72 -23.58 -9.07
CA GLN A 517 2.82 -24.72 -8.81
C GLN A 517 3.32 -25.57 -7.65
N GLU A 518 4.59 -25.97 -7.64
CA GLU A 518 5.11 -26.83 -6.57
C GLU A 518 5.31 -26.08 -5.24
N MET A 519 5.74 -24.81 -5.26
CA MET A 519 5.83 -23.99 -4.04
C MET A 519 4.47 -23.87 -3.35
N HIS A 520 3.43 -23.53 -4.12
CA HIS A 520 2.09 -23.33 -3.58
C HIS A 520 1.39 -24.64 -3.24
N GLU A 521 1.65 -25.72 -3.98
CA GLU A 521 1.20 -27.08 -3.62
C GLU A 521 1.78 -27.51 -2.27
N TYR A 522 3.08 -27.28 -2.04
CA TYR A 522 3.71 -27.57 -0.76
C TYR A 522 3.09 -26.75 0.38
N LEU A 523 2.95 -25.43 0.21
CA LEU A 523 2.36 -24.55 1.21
C LEU A 523 0.91 -24.95 1.53
N ALA A 524 0.08 -25.16 0.51
CA ALA A 524 -1.30 -25.61 0.69
C ALA A 524 -1.36 -26.98 1.40
N SER A 525 -0.45 -27.91 1.08
CA SER A 525 -0.36 -29.21 1.78
C SER A 525 0.02 -29.07 3.27
N CYS A 526 0.67 -27.98 3.64
CA CYS A 526 0.96 -27.64 5.04
C CYS A 526 -0.21 -26.92 5.73
N GLY A 527 -1.30 -26.63 5.03
CA GLY A 527 -2.45 -25.90 5.56
C GLY A 527 -2.31 -24.38 5.53
N VAL A 528 -1.34 -23.84 4.79
CA VAL A 528 -1.23 -22.40 4.47
C VAL A 528 -2.35 -22.04 3.50
N ASP A 529 -3.00 -20.90 3.73
CA ASP A 529 -4.21 -20.49 3.01
C ASP A 529 -3.94 -19.48 1.90
N GLY A 530 -2.76 -18.87 1.88
CA GLY A 530 -2.39 -17.87 0.89
C GLY A 530 -0.93 -17.44 0.94
N VAL A 531 -0.58 -16.45 0.12
CA VAL A 531 0.79 -15.94 0.01
C VAL A 531 0.85 -14.41 -0.03
N LYS A 532 1.94 -13.86 0.52
CA LYS A 532 2.40 -12.48 0.26
C LYS A 532 3.59 -12.59 -0.68
N VAL A 533 3.52 -11.96 -1.86
CA VAL A 533 4.55 -12.11 -2.90
C VAL A 533 5.21 -10.78 -3.20
N ASP A 534 6.48 -10.68 -2.81
CA ASP A 534 7.31 -9.49 -2.95
C ASP A 534 8.18 -9.54 -4.21
N VAL A 535 8.96 -8.48 -4.45
CA VAL A 535 10.00 -8.39 -5.47
C VAL A 535 9.43 -8.49 -6.91
N GLN A 536 8.17 -8.12 -7.11
CA GLN A 536 7.48 -8.27 -8.40
C GLN A 536 8.09 -7.37 -9.48
N GLY A 537 8.34 -6.08 -9.17
CA GLY A 537 8.94 -5.12 -10.09
C GLY A 537 10.37 -5.48 -10.53
N THR A 538 11.06 -6.35 -9.79
CA THR A 538 12.38 -6.86 -10.18
C THR A 538 12.31 -7.83 -11.35
N ILE A 539 11.17 -8.51 -11.59
CA ILE A 539 11.03 -9.39 -12.77
C ILE A 539 11.12 -8.59 -14.06
N GLY A 540 10.50 -7.40 -14.11
CA GLY A 540 10.64 -6.48 -15.25
C GLY A 540 12.10 -6.06 -15.48
N LEU A 541 12.85 -5.80 -14.40
CA LEU A 541 14.30 -5.55 -14.48
C LEU A 541 15.06 -6.77 -14.99
N VAL A 542 14.80 -7.98 -14.47
CA VAL A 542 15.50 -9.20 -14.93
C VAL A 542 15.31 -9.45 -16.43
N GLY A 543 14.13 -9.13 -16.97
CA GLY A 543 13.85 -9.22 -18.40
C GLY A 543 14.75 -8.32 -19.28
N SER A 544 15.51 -7.39 -18.70
CA SER A 544 16.51 -6.61 -19.44
C SER A 544 17.86 -7.31 -19.63
N SER A 545 18.01 -8.53 -19.09
CA SER A 545 19.25 -9.30 -19.25
C SER A 545 19.56 -9.55 -20.73
N PRO A 546 20.83 -9.43 -21.16
CA PRO A 546 21.24 -9.71 -22.53
C PRO A 546 21.38 -11.21 -22.82
N ALA A 547 21.01 -12.08 -21.87
CA ALA A 547 21.04 -13.52 -22.03
C ALA A 547 20.13 -13.98 -23.18
N ASP A 548 20.58 -15.02 -23.90
CA ASP A 548 19.83 -15.59 -25.02
C ASP A 548 18.44 -16.07 -24.57
N GLY A 549 17.41 -15.65 -25.30
CA GLY A 549 16.02 -16.02 -25.01
C GLY A 549 15.30 -15.11 -24.01
N SER A 550 15.92 -14.03 -23.52
CA SER A 550 15.21 -13.02 -22.72
C SER A 550 14.05 -12.39 -23.51
N PRO A 551 12.81 -12.41 -22.99
CA PRO A 551 11.64 -11.90 -23.72
C PRO A 551 11.45 -10.37 -23.59
N GLY A 552 12.32 -9.68 -22.84
CA GLY A 552 12.12 -8.29 -22.42
C GLY A 552 11.38 -8.17 -21.10
N GLY A 553 11.41 -6.97 -20.51
CA GLY A 553 10.85 -6.70 -19.17
C GLY A 553 9.35 -6.94 -19.09
N PRO A 554 8.52 -6.23 -19.89
CA PRO A 554 7.06 -6.38 -19.83
C PRO A 554 6.56 -7.80 -20.09
N ALA A 555 7.18 -8.50 -21.04
CA ALA A 555 6.78 -9.87 -21.39
C ALA A 555 7.14 -10.88 -20.28
N LEU A 556 8.30 -10.72 -19.62
CA LEU A 556 8.69 -11.57 -18.51
C LEU A 556 7.79 -11.35 -17.29
N ALA A 557 7.51 -10.08 -16.94
CA ALA A 557 6.57 -9.73 -15.87
C ALA A 557 5.20 -10.38 -16.12
N ALA A 558 4.65 -10.24 -17.33
CA ALA A 558 3.38 -10.85 -17.70
C ALA A 558 3.39 -12.39 -17.60
N ALA A 559 4.50 -13.06 -17.90
CA ALA A 559 4.63 -14.51 -17.75
C ALA A 559 4.62 -14.95 -16.27
N TYR A 560 5.32 -14.22 -15.41
CA TYR A 560 5.35 -14.47 -13.97
C TYR A 560 4.00 -14.22 -13.31
N HIS A 561 3.32 -13.13 -13.61
CA HIS A 561 1.97 -12.84 -13.10
C HIS A 561 0.95 -13.91 -13.50
N ARG A 562 0.94 -14.32 -14.78
CA ARG A 562 0.06 -15.41 -15.24
C ARG A 562 0.33 -16.71 -14.50
N SER A 563 1.60 -17.06 -14.29
CA SER A 563 1.96 -18.26 -13.55
C SER A 563 1.60 -18.18 -12.07
N LEU A 564 1.80 -17.02 -11.45
CA LEU A 564 1.49 -16.77 -10.04
C LEU A 564 -0.01 -16.92 -9.81
N GLU A 565 -0.84 -16.18 -10.55
CA GLU A 565 -2.29 -16.20 -10.37
C GLU A 565 -2.90 -17.57 -10.71
N ALA A 566 -2.38 -18.27 -11.73
CA ALA A 566 -2.81 -19.63 -12.03
C ALA A 566 -2.48 -20.63 -10.92
N SER A 567 -1.36 -20.43 -10.22
CA SER A 567 -0.97 -21.25 -9.07
C SER A 567 -1.82 -20.94 -7.85
N VAL A 568 -2.03 -19.66 -7.54
CA VAL A 568 -2.87 -19.21 -6.42
C VAL A 568 -4.31 -19.69 -6.60
N ALA A 569 -4.90 -19.52 -7.78
CA ALA A 569 -6.27 -19.96 -8.06
C ALA A 569 -6.45 -21.48 -7.88
N ARG A 570 -5.38 -22.26 -8.07
CA ARG A 570 -5.42 -23.72 -7.92
C ARG A 570 -5.31 -24.16 -6.47
N HIS A 571 -4.44 -23.52 -5.69
CA HIS A 571 -4.02 -24.01 -4.38
C HIS A 571 -4.61 -23.25 -3.20
N PHE A 572 -5.08 -22.02 -3.42
CA PHE A 572 -5.59 -21.12 -2.38
C PHE A 572 -7.01 -20.63 -2.73
N PRO A 573 -8.06 -21.42 -2.36
CA PRO A 573 -9.45 -21.04 -2.61
C PRO A 573 -9.78 -19.67 -2.02
N GLY A 574 -10.49 -18.81 -2.77
CA GLY A 574 -10.72 -17.41 -2.36
C GLY A 574 -9.68 -16.42 -2.85
N ASN A 575 -8.70 -16.90 -3.65
CA ASN A 575 -7.68 -16.10 -4.31
C ASN A 575 -6.81 -15.28 -3.34
N HIS A 576 -6.32 -15.99 -2.32
CA HIS A 576 -5.54 -15.44 -1.22
C HIS A 576 -4.10 -15.10 -1.64
N LEU A 577 -3.92 -13.90 -2.19
CA LEU A 577 -2.63 -13.32 -2.61
C LEU A 577 -2.56 -11.83 -2.26
N ILE A 578 -1.48 -11.42 -1.59
CA ILE A 578 -1.06 -10.00 -1.46
C ILE A 578 0.08 -9.74 -2.44
N ASN A 579 -0.13 -8.86 -3.42
CA ASN A 579 0.94 -8.39 -4.30
C ASN A 579 1.73 -7.27 -3.64
N CYS A 580 3.05 -7.29 -3.75
CA CYS A 580 3.93 -6.33 -3.11
C CYS A 580 5.13 -5.99 -3.98
N MET A 581 5.72 -4.81 -3.79
CA MET A 581 6.82 -4.30 -4.62
C MET A 581 6.46 -4.26 -6.12
N CYS A 582 5.23 -3.86 -6.43
CA CYS A 582 4.56 -4.15 -7.70
C CYS A 582 3.97 -2.91 -8.40
N HIS A 583 4.56 -1.73 -8.19
CA HIS A 583 4.00 -0.47 -8.69
C HIS A 583 4.29 -0.21 -10.18
N SER A 584 4.99 -1.10 -10.89
CA SER A 584 5.27 -0.91 -12.31
C SER A 584 4.02 -1.19 -13.17
N THR A 585 3.81 -0.48 -14.27
CA THR A 585 2.65 -0.72 -15.15
C THR A 585 2.65 -2.13 -15.73
N GLU A 586 3.83 -2.72 -15.96
CA GLU A 586 3.98 -4.11 -16.35
C GLU A 586 3.58 -5.12 -15.26
N ASP A 587 3.49 -4.71 -13.99
CA ASP A 587 2.85 -5.51 -12.94
C ASP A 587 1.34 -5.22 -12.87
N LEU A 588 0.98 -3.95 -12.69
CA LEU A 588 -0.39 -3.50 -12.45
C LEU A 588 -1.37 -3.96 -13.54
N TYR A 589 -0.98 -3.87 -14.81
CA TYR A 589 -1.81 -4.27 -15.93
C TYR A 589 -1.84 -5.80 -16.17
N ASN A 590 -1.19 -6.60 -15.32
CA ASN A 590 -1.25 -8.06 -15.36
C ASN A 590 -2.01 -8.69 -14.19
N PHE A 591 -2.53 -7.92 -13.23
CA PHE A 591 -3.37 -8.41 -12.14
C PHE A 591 -4.76 -8.80 -12.63
N LYS A 592 -4.91 -10.01 -13.17
CA LYS A 592 -6.18 -10.46 -13.77
C LYS A 592 -7.20 -10.80 -12.70
N ASP A 593 -6.82 -11.58 -11.70
CA ASP A 593 -7.76 -12.13 -10.71
C ASP A 593 -7.40 -11.68 -9.28
N SER A 594 -6.11 -11.45 -8.98
CA SER A 594 -5.62 -10.95 -7.69
C SER A 594 -6.17 -9.55 -7.38
N ASN A 595 -6.59 -9.38 -6.12
CA ASN A 595 -7.37 -8.21 -5.70
C ASN A 595 -6.83 -7.52 -4.45
N LEU A 596 -5.64 -7.87 -3.97
CA LEU A 596 -4.94 -7.15 -2.89
C LEU A 596 -3.53 -6.80 -3.36
N ALA A 597 -3.12 -5.55 -3.18
CA ALA A 597 -1.74 -5.15 -3.39
C ALA A 597 -1.33 -4.01 -2.47
N ARG A 598 -0.09 -4.06 -1.99
CA ARG A 598 0.55 -2.95 -1.27
C ARG A 598 0.60 -1.72 -2.18
N VAL A 599 0.22 -0.55 -1.66
CA VAL A 599 0.17 0.72 -2.40
C VAL A 599 1.16 1.77 -1.89
N SER A 600 2.14 1.36 -1.10
CA SER A 600 3.19 2.21 -0.56
C SER A 600 4.51 1.47 -0.48
N ASP A 601 5.56 2.24 -0.25
CA ASP A 601 6.76 1.77 0.40
C ASP A 601 6.48 1.18 1.79
N ASP A 602 7.46 0.47 2.36
CA ASP A 602 7.28 -0.20 3.65
C ASP A 602 7.10 0.78 4.81
N PHE A 603 6.50 0.31 5.88
CA PHE A 603 6.52 0.98 7.17
C PHE A 603 7.96 0.99 7.72
N TYR A 604 8.50 2.19 7.96
CA TYR A 604 9.84 2.36 8.57
C TYR A 604 9.71 2.85 10.01
N PRO A 605 9.75 1.95 11.02
CA PRO A 605 9.50 2.33 12.42
C PRO A 605 10.46 3.39 12.96
N ARG A 606 11.66 3.52 12.35
CA ARG A 606 12.72 4.40 12.86
C ARG A 606 13.03 5.58 11.98
N ARG A 607 12.22 5.84 10.94
CA ARG A 607 12.33 7.03 10.08
C ARG A 607 11.13 7.94 10.26
N PRO A 608 11.16 8.90 11.21
CA PRO A 608 10.05 9.82 11.46
C PRO A 608 9.51 10.52 10.20
N ALA A 609 10.40 10.89 9.27
CA ALA A 609 10.04 11.56 8.03
C ALA A 609 9.19 10.72 7.07
N SER A 610 9.13 9.39 7.23
CA SER A 610 8.33 8.54 6.34
C SER A 610 6.86 8.45 6.78
N HIS A 611 6.50 8.64 8.06
CA HIS A 611 5.14 8.31 8.53
C HIS A 611 4.04 9.18 7.90
N THR A 612 4.22 10.51 7.86
CA THR A 612 3.23 11.39 7.21
C THR A 612 3.23 11.20 5.70
N SER A 613 4.42 11.02 5.11
CA SER A 613 4.58 10.74 3.68
C SER A 613 3.93 9.41 3.27
N HIS A 614 3.96 8.39 4.13
CA HIS A 614 3.35 7.08 3.91
C HIS A 614 1.84 7.22 3.73
N ILE A 615 1.18 7.99 4.61
CA ILE A 615 -0.28 8.22 4.51
C ILE A 615 -0.63 8.92 3.19
N ALA A 616 0.12 9.94 2.80
CA ALA A 616 -0.06 10.61 1.51
C ALA A 616 0.21 9.67 0.33
N ASN A 617 1.30 8.91 0.35
CA ASN A 617 1.63 7.93 -0.68
C ASN A 617 0.51 6.90 -0.85
N CYS A 618 0.05 6.27 0.24
CA CYS A 618 -1.05 5.31 0.21
C CYS A 618 -2.33 5.91 -0.39
N SER A 619 -2.74 7.10 0.06
CA SER A 619 -4.00 7.71 -0.39
C SER A 619 -3.96 8.09 -1.87
N PHE A 620 -2.88 8.73 -2.32
CA PHE A 620 -2.78 9.16 -3.72
C PHE A 620 -2.52 8.01 -4.67
N ASN A 621 -1.72 7.00 -4.29
CA ASN A 621 -1.53 5.79 -5.09
C ASN A 621 -2.84 5.00 -5.24
N SER A 622 -3.73 5.06 -4.24
CA SER A 622 -5.05 4.43 -4.28
C SER A 622 -6.00 5.03 -5.32
N LEU A 623 -5.72 6.23 -5.87
CA LEU A 623 -6.46 6.75 -7.04
C LEU A 623 -6.23 5.86 -8.26
N PHE A 624 -5.00 5.41 -8.50
CA PHE A 624 -4.68 4.57 -9.64
C PHE A 624 -4.85 3.08 -9.33
N MET A 625 -4.16 2.60 -8.30
CA MET A 625 -4.14 1.17 -7.96
C MET A 625 -5.50 0.69 -7.42
N GLY A 626 -6.25 1.56 -6.74
CA GLY A 626 -7.57 1.25 -6.17
C GLY A 626 -8.65 0.92 -7.22
N GLU A 627 -8.41 1.21 -8.50
CA GLU A 627 -9.30 0.79 -9.59
C GLU A 627 -9.00 -0.63 -10.09
N ILE A 628 -7.83 -1.20 -9.76
CA ILE A 628 -7.40 -2.54 -10.17
C ILE A 628 -7.44 -3.53 -9.00
N VAL A 629 -7.10 -3.09 -7.79
CA VAL A 629 -6.97 -3.93 -6.59
C VAL A 629 -7.46 -3.19 -5.35
N ILE A 630 -7.75 -3.91 -4.27
CA ILE A 630 -7.91 -3.32 -2.94
C ILE A 630 -6.52 -2.87 -2.45
N PRO A 631 -6.36 -1.59 -2.10
CA PRO A 631 -5.12 -1.11 -1.54
C PRO A 631 -4.81 -1.77 -0.20
N ASP A 632 -3.57 -2.21 -0.04
CA ASP A 632 -2.98 -2.57 1.24
C ASP A 632 -2.05 -1.42 1.70
N TYR A 633 -2.39 -0.82 2.84
CA TYR A 633 -1.67 0.33 3.41
C TYR A 633 -0.45 -0.09 4.23
N ASP A 634 -0.08 -1.38 4.19
CA ASP A 634 1.00 -2.00 4.96
C ASP A 634 0.68 -2.18 6.45
N MET A 635 1.52 -2.94 7.15
CA MET A 635 1.58 -3.04 8.60
C MET A 635 1.92 -1.70 9.28
N PHE A 636 1.66 -1.63 10.58
CA PHE A 636 2.19 -0.58 11.45
C PHE A 636 2.43 -1.11 12.86
N HIS A 637 3.10 -0.31 13.69
CA HIS A 637 3.25 -0.58 15.12
C HIS A 637 2.16 0.13 15.93
N SER A 638 1.40 -0.63 16.71
CA SER A 638 0.37 -0.09 17.63
C SER A 638 0.97 0.71 18.77
N LYS A 639 2.16 0.35 19.26
CA LYS A 639 2.89 1.13 20.27
C LYS A 639 4.01 1.95 19.65
N HIS A 640 3.63 3.09 19.06
CA HIS A 640 4.54 3.96 18.32
C HIS A 640 4.09 5.44 18.40
N PRO A 641 5.00 6.44 18.36
CA PRO A 641 4.61 7.86 18.35
C PRO A 641 3.61 8.24 17.26
N SER A 642 3.67 7.57 16.10
CA SER A 642 2.74 7.76 14.97
C SER A 642 1.64 6.69 14.91
N ALA A 643 1.42 5.89 15.95
CA ALA A 643 0.46 4.79 15.92
C ALA A 643 -0.97 5.26 15.69
N PHE A 644 -1.39 6.33 16.37
CA PHE A 644 -2.75 6.88 16.19
C PHE A 644 -2.98 7.38 14.76
N LEU A 645 -1.99 8.06 14.16
CA LEU A 645 -2.00 8.49 12.76
C LEU A 645 -2.25 7.29 11.82
N HIS A 646 -1.48 6.23 12.02
CA HIS A 646 -1.55 5.02 11.20
C HIS A 646 -2.84 4.23 11.43
N ALA A 647 -3.35 4.15 12.65
CA ALA A 647 -4.62 3.51 12.99
C ALA A 647 -5.79 4.24 12.31
N THR A 648 -5.84 5.58 12.41
CA THR A 648 -6.85 6.42 11.75
C THR A 648 -6.82 6.24 10.23
N ALA A 649 -5.63 6.19 9.61
CA ALA A 649 -5.51 5.94 8.18
C ALA A 649 -6.08 4.58 7.77
N ARG A 650 -5.81 3.50 8.53
CA ARG A 650 -6.36 2.17 8.22
C ARG A 650 -7.87 2.13 8.41
N ALA A 651 -8.42 2.78 9.44
CA ALA A 651 -9.86 2.85 9.68
C ALA A 651 -10.66 3.40 8.48
N VAL A 652 -10.08 4.36 7.74
CA VAL A 652 -10.74 5.00 6.58
C VAL A 652 -10.26 4.47 5.22
N SER A 653 -9.23 3.62 5.19
CA SER A 653 -8.60 3.17 3.94
C SER A 653 -9.39 2.13 3.14
N GLY A 654 -10.25 1.35 3.79
CA GLY A 654 -10.83 0.14 3.22
C GLY A 654 -9.83 -0.99 2.95
N SER A 655 -8.60 -0.89 3.48
CA SER A 655 -7.53 -1.88 3.40
C SER A 655 -7.64 -2.95 4.50
N PRO A 656 -6.94 -4.09 4.36
CA PRO A 656 -6.71 -5.00 5.48
C PRO A 656 -6.02 -4.28 6.65
N VAL A 657 -6.37 -4.65 7.89
CA VAL A 657 -5.77 -4.05 9.09
C VAL A 657 -4.85 -5.07 9.74
N TYR A 658 -3.56 -4.79 9.73
CA TYR A 658 -2.59 -5.63 10.40
C TYR A 658 -1.43 -4.85 11.00
N VAL A 659 -0.87 -5.44 12.04
CA VAL A 659 0.25 -4.85 12.79
C VAL A 659 1.47 -5.76 12.73
N SER A 660 2.63 -5.20 13.11
CA SER A 660 3.89 -5.95 13.16
C SER A 660 4.65 -5.77 14.47
N ASP A 661 3.96 -5.35 15.54
CA ASP A 661 4.53 -5.18 16.87
C ASP A 661 5.24 -6.46 17.37
N LYS A 662 6.36 -6.26 18.08
CA LYS A 662 7.01 -7.31 18.88
C LYS A 662 6.07 -7.75 20.02
N PRO A 663 6.07 -9.04 20.41
CA PRO A 663 5.29 -9.49 21.57
C PRO A 663 5.62 -8.67 22.82
N GLY A 664 4.58 -8.18 23.51
CA GLY A 664 4.73 -7.33 24.70
C GLY A 664 4.89 -5.82 24.40
N HIS A 665 5.01 -5.43 23.14
CA HIS A 665 5.09 -4.03 22.69
C HIS A 665 3.80 -3.58 22.00
N HIS A 666 2.64 -4.00 22.48
CA HIS A 666 1.35 -3.62 21.92
C HIS A 666 0.70 -2.45 22.68
N ASP A 667 -0.11 -1.66 21.98
CA ASP A 667 -1.10 -0.75 22.56
C ASP A 667 -2.50 -1.34 22.34
N PHE A 668 -2.99 -2.11 23.31
CA PHE A 668 -4.29 -2.78 23.20
C PHE A 668 -5.47 -1.82 23.29
N ASP A 669 -5.32 -0.65 23.88
CA ASP A 669 -6.38 0.34 23.94
C ASP A 669 -6.60 0.93 22.55
N LEU A 670 -5.53 1.23 21.82
CA LEU A 670 -5.61 1.63 20.41
C LEU A 670 -6.14 0.50 19.52
N LEU A 671 -5.62 -0.73 19.67
CA LEU A 671 -6.05 -1.87 18.84
C LEU A 671 -7.55 -2.16 18.98
N LYS A 672 -8.12 -2.05 20.19
CA LYS A 672 -9.56 -2.23 20.44
C LYS A 672 -10.45 -1.17 19.79
N ARG A 673 -9.87 -0.09 19.26
CA ARG A 673 -10.60 0.89 18.44
C ARG A 673 -10.67 0.50 16.95
N LEU A 674 -9.98 -0.57 16.56
CA LEU A 674 -9.96 -1.11 15.19
C LEU A 674 -10.52 -2.53 15.12
N VAL A 675 -10.32 -3.32 16.18
CA VAL A 675 -10.49 -4.78 16.21
C VAL A 675 -11.48 -5.17 17.29
N PHE A 676 -12.47 -5.99 16.92
CA PHE A 676 -13.39 -6.60 17.88
C PHE A 676 -12.76 -7.79 18.62
N SER A 677 -13.39 -8.23 19.71
CA SER A 677 -12.96 -9.38 20.52
C SER A 677 -12.89 -10.68 19.72
N ASP A 678 -13.66 -10.80 18.63
CA ASP A 678 -13.60 -11.93 17.70
C ASP A 678 -12.56 -11.79 16.58
N GLY A 679 -11.77 -10.71 16.56
CA GLY A 679 -10.74 -10.45 15.56
C GLY A 679 -11.24 -9.95 14.20
N SER A 680 -12.53 -9.63 14.08
CA SER A 680 -13.06 -8.92 12.89
C SER A 680 -12.88 -7.40 13.01
N VAL A 681 -12.94 -6.71 11.86
CA VAL A 681 -12.76 -5.25 11.78
C VAL A 681 -13.96 -4.54 11.14
N LEU A 682 -14.06 -3.22 11.35
CA LEU A 682 -15.00 -2.34 10.66
C LEU A 682 -14.34 -1.72 9.42
N ARG A 683 -13.98 -2.56 8.44
CA ARG A 683 -13.35 -2.10 7.19
C ARG A 683 -14.35 -1.34 6.33
N ALA A 684 -13.94 -0.15 5.85
CA ALA A 684 -14.71 0.60 4.88
C ALA A 684 -14.76 -0.11 3.50
N LEU A 685 -15.77 0.18 2.69
CA LEU A 685 -16.14 -0.64 1.52
C LEU A 685 -15.31 -0.34 0.26
N LEU A 686 -14.88 0.91 0.09
CA LEU A 686 -14.14 1.37 -1.09
C LEU A 686 -12.65 1.55 -0.76
N PRO A 687 -11.79 1.72 -1.77
CA PRO A 687 -10.45 2.26 -1.56
C PRO A 687 -10.55 3.68 -0.99
N GLY A 688 -9.83 3.97 0.09
CA GLY A 688 -9.73 5.32 0.65
C GLY A 688 -8.99 6.25 -0.31
N ARG A 689 -9.62 7.39 -0.66
CA ARG A 689 -9.09 8.34 -1.65
C ARG A 689 -9.05 9.75 -1.09
N PRO A 690 -8.10 10.60 -1.54
CA PRO A 690 -8.15 12.02 -1.22
C PRO A 690 -9.50 12.60 -1.67
N THR A 691 -10.06 13.55 -0.92
CA THR A 691 -11.24 14.32 -1.34
C THR A 691 -10.91 15.23 -2.53
N ALA A 692 -11.95 15.70 -3.22
CA ALA A 692 -11.78 16.40 -4.50
C ALA A 692 -10.95 17.69 -4.36
N ASP A 693 -11.08 18.38 -3.23
CA ASP A 693 -10.32 19.59 -2.89
C ASP A 693 -8.85 19.32 -2.52
N CYS A 694 -8.47 18.07 -2.24
CA CYS A 694 -7.08 17.69 -1.99
C CYS A 694 -6.34 17.23 -3.26
N LEU A 695 -7.03 16.86 -4.34
CA LEU A 695 -6.42 16.16 -5.48
C LEU A 695 -5.24 16.91 -6.12
N PHE A 696 -5.35 18.24 -6.21
CA PHE A 696 -4.38 19.11 -6.88
C PHE A 696 -3.59 20.00 -5.91
N GLU A 697 -3.66 19.73 -4.61
CA GLU A 697 -2.95 20.47 -3.56
C GLU A 697 -1.79 19.65 -2.99
N ASN A 698 -0.66 20.30 -2.75
CA ASN A 698 0.51 19.65 -2.15
C ASN A 698 0.35 19.57 -0.63
N VAL A 699 -0.44 18.61 -0.18
CA VAL A 699 -0.80 18.37 1.23
C VAL A 699 0.38 18.10 2.17
N SER A 700 1.58 17.86 1.63
CA SER A 700 2.80 17.62 2.41
C SER A 700 3.65 18.87 2.61
N HIS A 701 3.40 19.95 1.85
CA HIS A 701 4.37 21.04 1.71
C HIS A 701 3.77 22.46 1.63
N ASP A 702 2.47 22.62 1.40
CA ASP A 702 1.84 23.93 1.18
C ASP A 702 1.51 24.71 2.47
N ASN A 703 1.69 24.09 3.64
CA ASN A 703 1.39 24.67 4.97
C ASN A 703 -0.07 25.11 5.18
N THR A 704 -1.00 24.71 4.31
CA THR A 704 -2.40 25.15 4.35
C THR A 704 -3.39 23.99 4.26
N THR A 705 -3.08 22.97 3.47
CA THR A 705 -4.04 21.94 3.12
C THR A 705 -3.87 20.72 4.01
N ALA A 706 -4.92 20.38 4.76
CA ALA A 706 -5.00 19.10 5.45
C ALA A 706 -5.42 18.02 4.45
N LEU A 707 -4.77 16.85 4.51
CA LEU A 707 -5.19 15.71 3.70
C LEU A 707 -6.51 15.17 4.27
N LYS A 708 -7.56 15.14 3.44
CA LYS A 708 -8.81 14.44 3.74
C LYS A 708 -8.90 13.18 2.91
N ILE A 709 -9.17 12.03 3.54
CA ILE A 709 -9.35 10.73 2.87
C ILE A 709 -10.78 10.29 3.10
N TRP A 710 -11.56 10.10 2.03
CA TRP A 710 -12.95 9.68 2.12
C TRP A 710 -13.13 8.21 1.76
N ASN A 711 -14.20 7.63 2.31
CA ASN A 711 -14.65 6.27 2.03
C ASN A 711 -16.16 6.10 2.35
N MET A 712 -16.69 4.92 2.05
CA MET A 712 -18.08 4.53 2.31
C MET A 712 -18.16 3.35 3.28
N ASN A 713 -19.15 3.39 4.16
CA ASN A 713 -19.70 2.25 4.87
C ASN A 713 -21.04 1.85 4.21
N SER A 714 -21.73 0.85 4.76
CA SER A 714 -22.99 0.34 4.17
C SER A 714 -24.09 1.39 4.09
N VAL A 715 -24.17 2.30 5.07
CA VAL A 715 -25.22 3.33 5.14
C VAL A 715 -24.68 4.77 5.21
N ASN A 716 -23.45 4.98 5.63
CA ASN A 716 -22.88 6.30 5.89
C ASN A 716 -21.50 6.46 5.24
N GLY A 717 -21.00 7.69 5.21
CA GLY A 717 -19.65 8.02 4.76
C GLY A 717 -18.68 8.16 5.92
N VAL A 718 -17.39 8.03 5.63
CA VAL A 718 -16.32 8.29 6.61
C VAL A 718 -15.22 9.11 5.95
N VAL A 719 -14.70 10.12 6.67
CA VAL A 719 -13.61 10.98 6.22
C VAL A 719 -12.55 11.06 7.31
N GLY A 720 -11.33 10.63 7.02
CA GLY A 720 -10.17 10.88 7.87
C GLY A 720 -9.53 12.21 7.51
N VAL A 721 -9.19 13.03 8.50
CA VAL A 721 -8.50 14.32 8.33
C VAL A 721 -7.11 14.23 8.93
N PHE A 722 -6.09 14.64 8.18
CA PHE A 722 -4.69 14.43 8.55
C PHE A 722 -3.84 15.68 8.30
N ASN A 723 -2.99 16.02 9.28
CA ASN A 723 -1.87 16.92 9.06
C ASN A 723 -0.64 16.11 8.66
N VAL A 724 -0.36 16.07 7.35
CA VAL A 724 0.79 15.37 6.77
C VAL A 724 1.90 16.30 6.31
N GLN A 725 1.88 17.57 6.75
CA GLN A 725 2.85 18.58 6.38
C GLN A 725 4.25 18.29 6.96
N GLY A 726 5.27 18.86 6.32
CA GLY A 726 6.62 18.98 6.85
C GLY A 726 7.57 17.84 6.48
N SER A 727 7.06 16.70 6.01
CA SER A 727 7.89 15.61 5.48
C SER A 727 7.31 14.99 4.21
N SER A 728 8.18 14.73 3.23
CA SER A 728 7.84 14.11 1.94
C SER A 728 9.02 13.29 1.39
N PHE A 729 8.76 12.44 0.39
CA PHE A 729 9.83 11.80 -0.37
C PHE A 729 10.51 12.83 -1.29
N SER A 730 11.79 13.07 -1.09
CA SER A 730 12.55 13.96 -1.95
C SER A 730 13.12 13.23 -3.15
N ARG A 731 12.63 13.52 -4.36
CA ARG A 731 13.18 12.98 -5.61
C ARG A 731 14.65 13.36 -5.84
N ARG A 732 15.06 14.55 -5.38
CA ARG A 732 16.44 15.04 -5.48
C ARG A 732 17.43 14.21 -4.65
N TYR A 733 17.03 13.86 -3.42
CA TYR A 733 17.87 13.12 -2.47
C TYR A 733 17.50 11.64 -2.36
N ARG A 734 16.49 11.21 -3.12
CA ARG A 734 15.95 9.86 -3.19
C ARG A 734 15.71 9.22 -1.81
N SER A 735 15.11 10.00 -0.91
CA SER A 735 14.89 9.63 0.49
C SER A 735 13.78 10.47 1.12
N PHE A 736 13.15 9.93 2.17
CA PHE A 736 12.22 10.69 3.01
C PHE A 736 12.96 11.78 3.78
N ARG A 737 12.46 13.02 3.69
CA ARG A 737 13.07 14.16 4.36
C ARG A 737 12.03 15.01 5.06
N THR A 738 12.36 15.38 6.29
CA THR A 738 11.72 16.50 6.97
C THR A 738 12.33 17.80 6.44
N HIS A 739 11.51 18.58 5.74
CA HIS A 739 11.88 19.89 5.20
C HIS A 739 11.34 21.03 6.07
N ASP A 740 10.31 20.76 6.86
CA ASP A 740 9.81 21.64 7.91
C ASP A 740 9.56 20.81 9.18
N SER A 741 10.33 21.06 10.23
CA SER A 741 10.20 20.36 11.51
C SER A 741 9.08 20.89 12.39
N SER A 742 8.48 22.03 12.02
CA SER A 742 7.49 22.73 12.80
C SER A 742 6.35 23.26 11.91
N PRO A 743 5.68 22.39 11.13
CA PRO A 743 4.57 22.83 10.29
C PRO A 743 3.43 23.41 11.13
N PRO A 744 2.52 24.21 10.54
CA PRO A 744 1.41 24.79 11.27
C PRO A 744 0.34 23.74 11.64
N THR A 745 -0.45 24.05 12.67
CA THR A 745 -1.76 23.43 12.85
C THR A 745 -2.64 23.83 11.67
N LEU A 746 -3.36 22.86 11.10
CA LEU A 746 -4.27 23.10 9.97
C LEU A 746 -5.72 23.03 10.43
N THR A 747 -6.58 23.77 9.74
CA THR A 747 -8.03 23.67 9.87
C THR A 747 -8.61 23.17 8.55
N ALA A 748 -9.32 22.06 8.58
CA ALA A 748 -10.08 21.54 7.44
C ALA A 748 -11.58 21.72 7.70
N VAL A 749 -12.36 21.89 6.64
CA VAL A 749 -13.82 21.80 6.68
C VAL A 749 -14.22 20.50 6.02
N VAL A 750 -14.89 19.62 6.77
CA VAL A 750 -15.44 18.37 6.25
C VAL A 750 -16.92 18.55 5.95
N LYS A 751 -17.33 18.18 4.74
CA LYS A 751 -18.69 18.39 4.21
C LYS A 751 -19.25 17.08 3.65
N PRO A 752 -20.57 16.98 3.46
CA PRO A 752 -21.16 15.79 2.84
C PRO A 752 -20.66 15.52 1.41
N GLU A 753 -20.38 16.59 0.66
CA GLU A 753 -19.80 16.52 -0.70
C GLU A 753 -18.42 15.86 -0.76
N ASP A 754 -17.70 15.80 0.37
CA ASP A 754 -16.42 15.09 0.46
C ASP A 754 -16.57 13.57 0.26
N VAL A 755 -17.80 13.05 0.33
CA VAL A 755 -18.14 11.65 0.08
C VAL A 755 -19.12 11.59 -1.12
N PRO A 756 -18.62 11.62 -2.37
CA PRO A 756 -19.46 11.77 -3.56
C PRO A 756 -20.64 10.77 -3.68
N PRO A 757 -20.49 9.47 -3.33
CA PRO A 757 -21.60 8.53 -3.41
C PRO A 757 -22.82 8.92 -2.56
N LEU A 758 -22.65 9.65 -1.45
CA LEU A 758 -23.77 10.13 -0.63
C LEU A 758 -24.61 11.21 -1.34
N MET A 759 -23.99 11.96 -2.25
CA MET A 759 -24.69 13.01 -3.02
C MET A 759 -25.50 12.42 -4.18
N GLU A 760 -25.06 11.29 -4.74
CA GLU A 760 -25.76 10.61 -5.83
C GLU A 760 -27.09 9.98 -5.38
N THR A 761 -27.15 9.42 -4.17
CA THR A 761 -28.36 8.77 -3.65
C THR A 761 -29.51 9.75 -3.43
N LYS A 762 -29.21 11.01 -3.05
CA LYS A 762 -30.19 12.11 -2.97
C LYS A 762 -30.91 12.38 -4.30
N ASN A 763 -30.19 12.33 -5.42
CA ASN A 763 -30.74 12.65 -6.75
C ASN A 763 -31.66 11.56 -7.31
N LYS A 764 -31.51 10.29 -6.87
CA LYS A 764 -32.41 9.19 -7.28
C LYS A 764 -33.82 9.34 -6.73
N ASN A 765 -34.00 9.91 -5.54
CA ASN A 765 -35.31 10.19 -4.96
C ASN A 765 -36.10 11.28 -5.72
N LYS A 766 -35.48 12.01 -6.66
CA LYS A 766 -36.18 12.94 -7.56
C LYS A 766 -36.66 12.31 -8.88
N ILE A 767 -36.27 11.07 -9.22
CA ILE A 767 -36.48 10.51 -10.59
C ILE A 767 -37.27 9.16 -10.60
N SER A 768 -37.81 8.68 -9.48
CA SER A 768 -38.59 7.42 -9.49
C SER A 768 -40.07 7.60 -9.89
N GLU A 769 -40.33 7.81 -11.18
CA GLU A 769 -41.51 7.28 -11.90
C GLU A 769 -40.99 6.55 -13.15
N SER A 770 -40.56 5.29 -13.01
CA SER A 770 -40.70 4.25 -14.04
C SER A 770 -40.22 2.90 -13.51
N THR A 771 -41.06 1.90 -13.73
CA THR A 771 -40.93 0.49 -13.39
C THR A 771 -39.83 -0.20 -14.21
N ASP A 772 -39.07 -1.10 -13.58
CA ASP A 772 -39.14 -2.54 -13.87
C ASP A 772 -38.32 -3.33 -12.85
N GLY A 773 -38.90 -4.46 -12.43
CA GLY A 773 -38.36 -5.33 -11.40
C GLY A 773 -37.33 -6.30 -11.94
N ASP A 774 -36.18 -6.36 -11.27
CA ASP A 774 -35.35 -7.55 -11.14
C ASP A 774 -34.68 -7.50 -9.76
N GLY A 775 -34.99 -8.50 -8.93
CA GLY A 775 -34.63 -8.54 -7.52
C GLY A 775 -33.19 -8.99 -7.30
N ILE A 776 -32.25 -8.04 -7.25
CA ILE A 776 -30.96 -8.16 -6.55
C ILE A 776 -30.64 -6.78 -5.93
N SER A 777 -30.56 -6.72 -4.60
CA SER A 777 -30.34 -5.48 -3.83
C SER A 777 -28.91 -4.93 -4.03
N SER A 778 -28.79 -3.95 -4.93
CA SER A 778 -27.67 -2.99 -4.94
C SER A 778 -27.61 -2.21 -3.62
N PRO A 779 -26.47 -1.57 -3.24
CA PRO A 779 -26.35 -0.72 -2.04
C PRO A 779 -27.13 0.61 -2.16
N SER A 780 -28.28 0.60 -2.82
CA SER A 780 -29.08 1.77 -3.17
C SER A 780 -30.11 2.18 -2.12
N SER A 781 -30.05 1.67 -0.89
CA SER A 781 -31.16 1.83 0.08
C SER A 781 -31.01 2.99 1.07
N PHE A 782 -29.87 3.68 1.17
CA PHE A 782 -29.73 4.81 2.11
C PHE A 782 -29.44 6.13 1.38
N ALA A 783 -30.50 6.73 0.87
CA ALA A 783 -30.53 8.14 0.50
C ALA A 783 -31.10 8.93 1.69
N SER A 784 -30.55 10.12 1.97
CA SER A 784 -31.23 11.05 2.89
C SER A 784 -32.66 11.29 2.37
N SER A 785 -33.69 10.95 3.14
CA SER A 785 -35.07 11.32 2.81
C SER A 785 -35.33 12.81 3.05
N THR A 786 -34.49 13.45 3.85
CA THR A 786 -34.69 14.82 4.36
C THR A 786 -33.82 15.86 3.66
N GLY A 787 -32.75 15.43 2.96
CA GLY A 787 -31.70 16.33 2.46
C GLY A 787 -30.72 16.79 3.54
N LEU A 788 -30.84 16.31 4.77
CA LEU A 788 -29.97 16.64 5.91
C LEU A 788 -29.02 15.47 6.25
N CYS A 789 -27.95 15.77 6.97
CA CYS A 789 -27.07 14.78 7.57
C CYS A 789 -26.45 15.24 8.89
N VAL A 790 -25.93 14.28 9.64
CA VAL A 790 -25.14 14.48 10.85
C VAL A 790 -23.67 14.25 10.54
N LEU A 791 -22.83 15.20 10.93
CA LEU A 791 -21.38 15.07 10.98
C LEU A 791 -20.96 14.80 12.42
N TYR A 792 -20.25 13.70 12.66
CA TYR A 792 -19.71 13.34 13.97
C TYR A 792 -18.18 13.30 13.96
N SER A 793 -17.53 14.02 14.87
CA SER A 793 -16.07 13.99 15.08
C SER A 793 -15.72 13.01 16.20
N ASP A 794 -14.90 12.01 15.89
CA ASP A 794 -14.39 11.02 16.84
C ASP A 794 -13.58 11.68 17.97
N ARG A 795 -12.68 12.60 17.61
CA ARG A 795 -11.77 13.22 18.57
C ARG A 795 -12.45 14.20 19.52
N SER A 796 -13.40 14.98 19.04
CA SER A 796 -14.11 15.98 19.86
C SER A 796 -15.39 15.44 20.50
N GLY A 797 -15.95 14.35 19.97
CA GLY A 797 -17.27 13.83 20.33
C GLY A 797 -18.43 14.72 19.86
N ALA A 798 -18.17 15.78 19.09
CA ALA A 798 -19.19 16.72 18.64
C ALA A 798 -20.03 16.16 17.49
N MET A 799 -21.33 16.46 17.51
CA MET A 799 -22.25 16.22 16.40
C MET A 799 -22.76 17.55 15.84
N SER A 800 -22.97 17.63 14.53
CA SER A 800 -23.55 18.80 13.88
C SER A 800 -24.49 18.37 12.76
N VAL A 801 -25.69 18.94 12.74
CA VAL A 801 -26.65 18.74 11.65
C VAL A 801 -26.36 19.77 10.56
N VAL A 802 -26.20 19.32 9.32
CA VAL A 802 -25.97 20.18 8.16
C VAL A 802 -26.89 19.80 7.01
N ASP A 803 -27.17 20.77 6.15
CA ASP A 803 -27.84 20.53 4.88
C ASP A 803 -26.81 19.98 3.88
N MET A 804 -27.17 18.88 3.21
CA MET A 804 -26.33 18.22 2.21
C MET A 804 -26.00 19.11 1.01
N ASP A 805 -26.86 20.07 0.64
CA ASP A 805 -26.63 21.02 -0.46
C ASP A 805 -25.93 22.31 0.00
N SER A 806 -25.70 22.46 1.31
CA SER A 806 -25.01 23.63 1.82
C SER A 806 -23.51 23.49 1.70
N SER A 807 -22.82 24.62 1.52
CA SER A 807 -21.36 24.67 1.62
C SER A 807 -20.86 24.54 3.07
N THR A 808 -21.76 24.33 4.04
CA THR A 808 -21.45 24.25 5.47
C THR A 808 -20.97 22.85 5.84
N GLY A 809 -20.12 22.78 6.86
CA GLY A 809 -19.49 21.54 7.31
C GLY A 809 -18.96 21.70 8.72
N ILE A 810 -18.25 20.68 9.19
CA ILE A 810 -17.59 20.71 10.50
C ILE A 810 -16.13 21.16 10.34
N GLU A 811 -15.71 22.12 11.16
CA GLU A 811 -14.31 22.54 11.24
C GLU A 811 -13.51 21.56 12.10
N VAL A 812 -12.41 21.05 11.56
CA VAL A 812 -11.53 20.08 12.20
C VAL A 812 -10.12 20.66 12.28
N GLN A 813 -9.61 20.85 13.49
CA GLN A 813 -8.24 21.30 13.70
C GLN A 813 -7.30 20.12 13.92
N VAL A 814 -6.28 20.01 13.08
CA VAL A 814 -5.28 18.94 13.14
C VAL A 814 -3.89 19.51 13.42
N ALA A 815 -3.37 19.17 14.59
CA ALA A 815 -2.04 19.56 15.06
C ALA A 815 -0.93 19.04 14.13
N PRO A 816 0.24 19.70 14.09
CA PRO A 816 1.38 19.23 13.31
C PRO A 816 1.91 17.88 13.78
N ASN A 817 2.78 17.28 12.96
CA ASN A 817 3.43 15.99 13.23
C ASN A 817 2.44 14.81 13.35
N GLY A 818 1.47 14.74 12.44
CA GLY A 818 0.54 13.60 12.36
C GLY A 818 -0.73 13.73 13.19
N GLY A 819 -1.14 14.95 13.57
CA GLY A 819 -2.48 15.17 14.11
C GLY A 819 -3.56 14.73 13.12
N CYS A 820 -4.58 14.04 13.63
CA CYS A 820 -5.67 13.52 12.82
C CYS A 820 -7.00 13.43 13.58
N ASP A 821 -8.08 13.21 12.83
CA ASP A 821 -9.44 12.93 13.32
C ASP A 821 -10.20 12.07 12.29
N VAL A 822 -11.30 11.43 12.72
CA VAL A 822 -12.23 10.70 11.85
C VAL A 822 -13.61 11.34 11.96
N ILE A 823 -14.18 11.71 10.82
CA ILE A 823 -15.52 12.26 10.71
C ILE A 823 -16.44 11.21 10.10
N THR A 824 -17.52 10.86 10.80
CA THR A 824 -18.59 10.02 10.25
C THR A 824 -19.70 10.93 9.70
N ILE A 825 -20.12 10.70 8.46
CA ILE A 825 -21.14 11.48 7.75
C ILE A 825 -22.39 10.63 7.57
N CYS A 826 -23.43 10.93 8.35
CA CYS A 826 -24.62 10.09 8.48
C CYS A 826 -25.85 10.80 7.90
N PRO A 827 -26.40 10.35 6.76
CA PRO A 827 -27.66 10.89 6.25
C PRO A 827 -28.79 10.77 7.29
N ILE A 828 -29.63 11.80 7.40
CA ILE A 828 -30.81 11.79 8.29
C ILE A 828 -32.00 11.17 7.56
N VAL A 829 -32.69 10.26 8.25
CA VAL A 829 -33.97 9.68 7.87
C VAL A 829 -35.09 10.18 8.79
N SER A 830 -36.33 10.08 8.31
CA SER A 830 -37.54 10.47 9.04
C SER A 830 -38.63 9.42 8.83
N PRO A 831 -39.13 8.76 9.90
CA PRO A 831 -40.16 7.73 9.79
C PRO A 831 -41.56 8.28 9.50
N ASP A 832 -41.78 9.58 9.72
CA ASP A 832 -42.96 10.35 9.36
C ASP A 832 -42.87 10.99 7.96
N GLY A 833 -41.74 10.84 7.26
CA GLY A 833 -41.51 11.33 5.90
C GLY A 833 -41.28 12.84 5.80
N GLY A 834 -41.14 13.52 6.93
CA GLY A 834 -40.87 14.95 7.02
C GLY A 834 -39.38 15.29 7.07
N SER A 835 -39.06 16.57 7.24
CA SER A 835 -37.68 17.09 7.24
C SER A 835 -37.49 18.31 8.15
N ASP A 836 -38.51 18.68 8.92
CA ASP A 836 -38.53 19.95 9.65
C ASP A 836 -37.74 19.86 10.96
N LEU A 837 -36.70 20.70 11.07
CA LEU A 837 -35.87 20.84 12.27
C LEU A 837 -36.56 21.62 13.39
N ASP A 838 -37.78 22.12 13.18
CA ASP A 838 -38.54 22.88 14.16
C ASP A 838 -39.19 22.01 15.26
N GLY A 839 -38.98 20.69 15.17
CA GLY A 839 -39.45 19.70 16.14
C GLY A 839 -40.83 19.12 15.80
N SER A 840 -41.36 19.39 14.61
CA SER A 840 -42.60 18.73 14.14
C SER A 840 -42.39 17.29 13.67
N ASP A 841 -41.20 16.98 13.13
CA ASP A 841 -40.87 15.67 12.58
C ASP A 841 -39.84 14.90 13.43
N VAL A 842 -39.93 13.58 13.39
CA VAL A 842 -38.91 12.68 13.96
C VAL A 842 -37.76 12.53 12.97
N LEU A 843 -36.57 12.97 13.37
CA LEU A 843 -35.36 12.91 12.58
C LEU A 843 -34.35 11.99 13.27
N PHE A 844 -33.75 11.10 12.51
CA PHE A 844 -32.83 10.09 13.05
C PHE A 844 -31.62 9.88 12.14
N ALA A 845 -30.43 9.76 12.73
CA ALA A 845 -29.23 9.34 12.00
C ALA A 845 -28.34 8.45 12.87
N PRO A 846 -28.00 7.22 12.42
CA PRO A 846 -27.14 6.33 13.18
C PRO A 846 -25.66 6.66 12.98
N VAL A 847 -25.00 7.16 14.02
CA VAL A 847 -23.55 7.42 14.01
C VAL A 847 -22.77 6.11 14.09
N GLY A 848 -23.20 5.18 14.95
CA GLY A 848 -22.59 3.85 15.08
C GLY A 848 -21.83 3.65 16.39
N LEU A 849 -20.84 2.74 16.38
CA LEU A 849 -20.07 2.36 17.57
C LEU A 849 -18.90 3.31 17.83
N VAL A 850 -19.10 4.31 18.69
CA VAL A 850 -18.14 5.42 18.91
C VAL A 850 -16.88 5.02 19.69
N ASN A 851 -16.81 3.79 20.21
CA ASN A 851 -15.57 3.20 20.68
C ASN A 851 -14.63 2.77 19.53
N MET A 852 -15.14 2.67 18.30
CA MET A 852 -14.38 2.29 17.11
C MET A 852 -14.04 3.54 16.29
N LEU A 853 -12.84 3.58 15.68
CA LEU A 853 -12.42 4.69 14.82
C LEU A 853 -13.34 4.86 13.60
N ASN A 854 -13.74 3.75 12.96
CA ASN A 854 -14.78 3.77 11.92
C ASN A 854 -16.15 3.44 12.53
N ALA A 855 -16.68 4.33 13.36
CA ALA A 855 -17.92 4.13 14.10
C ALA A 855 -19.09 3.72 13.21
N GLY A 856 -19.25 4.42 12.08
CA GLY A 856 -20.32 4.19 11.11
C GLY A 856 -20.29 2.83 10.42
N GLY A 857 -19.11 2.16 10.38
CA GLY A 857 -18.94 0.83 9.80
C GLY A 857 -19.71 -0.28 10.51
N ALA A 858 -20.20 -0.01 11.74
CA ALA A 858 -21.03 -0.93 12.50
C ALA A 858 -22.49 -1.00 12.02
N VAL A 859 -22.95 -0.02 11.24
CA VAL A 859 -24.34 0.08 10.81
C VAL A 859 -24.49 -0.54 9.42
N MET A 860 -25.14 -1.69 9.36
CA MET A 860 -25.27 -2.50 8.14
C MET A 860 -26.50 -2.11 7.31
N SER A 861 -27.59 -1.73 7.97
CA SER A 861 -28.78 -1.15 7.33
C SER A 861 -29.51 -0.25 8.33
N CYS A 862 -30.30 0.70 7.81
CA CYS A 862 -31.17 1.57 8.60
C CYS A 862 -32.40 1.89 7.73
N ASP A 863 -33.56 1.42 8.18
CA ASP A 863 -34.83 1.49 7.47
C ASP A 863 -35.88 2.16 8.36
N ASP A 864 -36.71 3.02 7.77
CA ASP A 864 -37.89 3.59 8.39
C ASP A 864 -39.09 2.67 8.17
N SER A 865 -39.61 2.06 9.23
CA SER A 865 -40.80 1.22 9.13
C SER A 865 -42.07 2.06 9.15
N SER A 866 -42.52 2.52 8.00
CA SER A 866 -43.88 3.05 7.79
C SER A 866 -44.89 1.93 7.47
N SER A 867 -44.95 0.87 8.29
CA SER A 867 -45.88 -0.24 7.99
C SER A 867 -47.34 0.10 8.37
N CYS A 868 -48.15 0.37 7.35
CA CYS A 868 -49.60 0.12 7.23
C CYS A 868 -50.53 0.44 8.43
N SER A 869 -51.14 1.63 8.35
CA SER A 869 -52.59 1.92 8.53
C SER A 869 -53.36 1.39 9.75
N SER A 870 -52.74 1.02 10.87
CA SER A 870 -53.48 0.82 12.13
C SER A 870 -52.72 1.02 13.45
N SER A 871 -51.39 1.24 13.46
CA SER A 871 -50.62 1.59 14.65
C SER A 871 -50.01 2.99 14.54
N SER A 872 -50.24 3.83 15.55
CA SER A 872 -49.77 5.22 15.64
C SER A 872 -48.32 5.39 16.11
N SER A 873 -47.48 4.35 16.02
CA SER A 873 -46.11 4.36 16.57
C SER A 873 -45.07 4.53 15.47
N LEU A 874 -44.26 5.58 15.54
CA LEU A 874 -43.15 5.84 14.63
C LEU A 874 -41.94 5.01 15.07
N SER A 875 -41.23 4.38 14.12
CA SER A 875 -40.10 3.53 14.45
C SER A 875 -39.00 3.52 13.40
N ILE A 876 -37.77 3.39 13.88
CA ILE A 876 -36.58 3.16 13.06
C ILE A 876 -36.04 1.78 13.36
N SER A 877 -35.70 1.03 12.31
CA SER A 877 -35.12 -0.30 12.38
C SER A 877 -33.71 -0.30 11.77
N MET A 878 -32.74 -0.87 12.46
CA MET A 878 -31.34 -0.92 12.03
C MET A 878 -30.78 -2.33 12.17
N LYS A 879 -29.86 -2.70 11.28
CA LYS A 879 -28.97 -3.83 11.51
C LYS A 879 -27.61 -3.33 11.97
N ILE A 880 -27.17 -3.76 13.15
CA ILE A 880 -25.91 -3.36 13.76
C ILE A 880 -25.00 -4.57 13.92
N ARG A 881 -23.71 -4.40 13.62
CA ARG A 881 -22.65 -5.39 13.84
C ARG A 881 -21.64 -4.86 14.85
N GLY A 882 -21.27 -5.70 15.81
CA GLY A 882 -20.28 -5.37 16.83
C GLY A 882 -20.88 -5.05 18.21
N VAL A 883 -19.99 -4.69 19.14
CA VAL A 883 -20.30 -4.42 20.55
C VAL A 883 -19.62 -3.13 21.00
N GLY A 884 -20.18 -2.47 22.01
CA GLY A 884 -19.67 -1.22 22.55
C GLY A 884 -20.72 -0.14 22.70
N GLN A 885 -20.28 1.12 22.74
CA GLN A 885 -21.16 2.26 22.92
C GLN A 885 -21.70 2.72 21.57
N PHE A 886 -23.01 2.62 21.39
CA PHE A 886 -23.69 3.10 20.19
C PHE A 886 -24.15 4.55 20.39
N LEU A 887 -24.01 5.36 19.34
CA LEU A 887 -24.51 6.73 19.25
C LEU A 887 -25.42 6.89 18.03
N ALA A 888 -26.52 7.61 18.22
CA ALA A 888 -27.35 8.13 17.15
C ALA A 888 -27.79 9.56 17.46
N PHE A 889 -28.05 10.33 16.41
CA PHE A 889 -28.85 11.54 16.51
C PHE A 889 -30.33 11.17 16.46
N ALA A 890 -31.12 11.76 17.36
CA ALA A 890 -32.57 11.63 17.41
C ALA A 890 -33.20 12.97 17.84
N SER A 891 -34.00 13.60 16.98
CA SER A 891 -34.63 14.91 17.27
C SER A 891 -35.59 14.85 18.46
N HIS A 892 -36.13 13.66 18.76
CA HIS A 892 -37.05 13.41 19.85
C HIS A 892 -36.51 12.34 20.80
N ARG A 893 -36.96 12.38 22.06
CA ARG A 893 -36.64 11.33 23.03
C ARG A 893 -37.36 10.02 22.65
N PRO A 894 -36.63 8.91 22.48
CA PRO A 894 -37.28 7.62 22.24
C PRO A 894 -38.14 7.17 23.43
N VAL A 895 -39.18 6.39 23.14
CA VAL A 895 -39.99 5.66 24.13
C VAL A 895 -39.27 4.38 24.56
N SER A 896 -38.71 3.64 23.61
CA SER A 896 -37.92 2.44 23.86
C SER A 896 -36.86 2.21 22.79
N VAL A 897 -35.82 1.48 23.19
CA VAL A 897 -34.80 0.93 22.30
C VAL A 897 -34.79 -0.58 22.53
N GLU A 898 -34.99 -1.35 21.48
CA GLU A 898 -34.99 -2.81 21.54
C GLU A 898 -33.86 -3.37 20.67
N PHE A 899 -33.15 -4.36 21.18
CA PHE A 899 -32.09 -5.09 20.48
C PHE A 899 -32.43 -6.58 20.48
N ASP A 900 -32.59 -7.16 19.30
CA ASP A 900 -33.15 -8.50 19.08
C ASP A 900 -34.47 -8.74 19.85
N GLY A 901 -35.34 -7.73 19.86
CA GLY A 901 -36.65 -7.77 20.53
C GLY A 901 -36.61 -7.70 22.06
N LYS A 902 -35.45 -7.33 22.65
CA LYS A 902 -35.31 -7.09 24.10
C LYS A 902 -35.04 -5.61 24.34
N ASN A 903 -35.77 -5.01 25.29
CA ASN A 903 -35.52 -3.64 25.71
C ASN A 903 -34.10 -3.48 26.27
N VAL A 904 -33.43 -2.42 25.85
CA VAL A 904 -32.10 -2.01 26.30
C VAL A 904 -32.22 -0.65 26.98
N GLU A 905 -31.50 -0.46 28.08
CA GLU A 905 -31.40 0.85 28.71
C GLU A 905 -30.67 1.84 27.79
N PHE A 906 -31.19 3.06 27.69
CA PHE A 906 -30.63 4.11 26.87
C PHE A 906 -30.60 5.44 27.62
N GLU A 907 -29.65 6.27 27.22
CA GLU A 907 -29.51 7.65 27.64
C GLU A 907 -29.92 8.57 26.48
N TYR A 908 -30.62 9.66 26.80
CA TYR A 908 -31.00 10.66 25.82
C TYR A 908 -30.64 12.06 26.34
N GLU A 909 -29.83 12.78 25.57
CA GLU A 909 -29.44 14.16 25.83
C GLU A 909 -30.24 15.09 24.90
N GLU A 910 -31.16 15.87 25.49
CA GLU A 910 -32.08 16.73 24.76
C GLU A 910 -31.39 17.90 24.05
N ALA A 911 -30.37 18.51 24.67
CA ALA A 911 -29.66 19.66 24.11
C ALA A 911 -28.85 19.33 22.85
N GLY A 912 -28.31 18.11 22.77
CA GLY A 912 -27.52 17.61 21.64
C GLY A 912 -28.29 16.65 20.73
N SER A 913 -29.58 16.40 21.00
CA SER A 913 -30.40 15.38 20.32
C SER A 913 -29.67 14.03 20.22
N ALA A 914 -29.01 13.61 21.29
CA ALA A 914 -28.11 12.46 21.28
C ALA A 914 -28.71 11.26 22.01
N LEU A 915 -28.86 10.14 21.30
CA LEU A 915 -29.26 8.85 21.84
C LEU A 915 -28.04 7.95 22.01
N ARG A 916 -27.86 7.39 23.22
CA ARG A 916 -26.76 6.46 23.52
C ARG A 916 -27.29 5.20 24.19
N PHE A 917 -26.72 4.06 23.84
CA PHE A 917 -26.96 2.79 24.53
C PHE A 917 -25.74 1.88 24.37
N ILE A 918 -25.63 0.85 25.21
CA ILE A 918 -24.52 -0.11 25.21
C ILE A 918 -24.99 -1.43 24.60
N ILE A 919 -24.18 -1.98 23.69
CA ILE A 919 -24.34 -3.34 23.16
C ILE A 919 -23.30 -4.22 23.85
N ASN A 920 -23.75 -5.18 24.66
CA ASN A 920 -22.91 -6.05 25.47
C ASN A 920 -22.78 -7.45 24.85
N GLU A 921 -21.56 -7.97 24.76
CA GLU A 921 -21.31 -9.30 24.18
C GLU A 921 -22.01 -10.44 24.94
N ASN A 922 -22.11 -10.35 26.28
CA ASN A 922 -22.75 -11.39 27.09
C ASN A 922 -24.28 -11.43 26.96
N GLU A 923 -24.90 -10.28 26.77
CA GLU A 923 -26.37 -10.14 26.73
C GLU A 923 -26.91 -10.17 25.30
N ASN A 924 -26.10 -9.63 24.38
CA ASN A 924 -26.39 -9.42 22.98
C ASN A 924 -25.47 -10.24 22.07
N GLY A 925 -24.82 -11.30 22.58
CA GLY A 925 -23.99 -12.28 21.85
C GLY A 925 -22.80 -11.74 21.04
N PRO A 926 -22.19 -12.56 20.14
CA PRO A 926 -20.86 -12.29 19.59
C PRO A 926 -20.84 -11.08 18.65
N SER A 927 -19.71 -10.37 18.62
CA SER A 927 -19.48 -9.16 17.79
C SER A 927 -19.63 -9.37 16.28
N SER A 928 -19.49 -10.60 15.80
CA SER A 928 -19.63 -10.96 14.38
C SER A 928 -21.07 -11.01 13.90
N ALA A 929 -22.04 -11.10 14.81
CA ALA A 929 -23.45 -11.20 14.44
C ALA A 929 -24.02 -9.83 14.05
N GLU A 930 -24.67 -9.78 12.89
CA GLU A 930 -25.57 -8.67 12.56
C GLU A 930 -26.88 -8.84 13.33
N ARG A 931 -27.32 -7.80 14.02
CA ARG A 931 -28.46 -7.86 14.94
C ARG A 931 -29.42 -6.72 14.72
N LEU A 932 -30.69 -6.99 14.99
CA LEU A 932 -31.76 -6.04 14.74
C LEU A 932 -31.90 -5.11 15.94
N CYS A 933 -31.83 -3.80 15.70
CA CYS A 933 -32.11 -2.76 16.68
C CYS A 933 -33.31 -1.96 16.21
N SER A 934 -34.30 -1.75 17.06
CA SER A 934 -35.44 -0.88 16.77
C SER A 934 -35.57 0.23 17.81
N VAL A 935 -35.79 1.45 17.35
CA VAL A 935 -36.00 2.64 18.18
C VAL A 935 -37.44 3.11 17.95
N GLN A 936 -38.22 3.23 19.03
CA GLN A 936 -39.63 3.62 18.99
C GLN A 936 -39.78 5.05 19.50
N PHE A 937 -40.60 5.86 18.81
CA PHE A 937 -40.88 7.26 19.14
C PHE A 937 -42.36 7.48 19.46
#